data_AF-A0A182K6B9-F1
#
_entry.id   AF-A0A182K6B9-F1
#
_cell.length_a   1.000
_cell.length_b   1.000
_cell.length_c   1.000
_cell.angle_alpha   90.00
_cell.angle_beta   90.00
_cell.angle_gamma   90.00
#
_symmetry.space_group_name_H-M   'P 1'
#
loop_
_entity.id
_entity.type
_entity.pdbx_description
1 polymer ?
#
loop_
_entity_poly.entity_id
_entity_poly.type
_entity_poly.pdbx_seq_one_letter_code
_entity_poly.pdbx_strand_id
1 'polypeptide(L)'
;MAQRQAKNLAGVVHGVEDFRVEEIPIPRPRDHEVLIAMDCVGICGSDVHYISHGGFGDYKLKDRLVLGHESSGVVMEIGAQVTNLLAGDRVAIEPAIGCRTCRHCKAGRYNLCPDGIYCATTGHGNLCNFYTHAADCCFKLPPNVTMEEGALLEPLAVGVHCCRRAGVGIGSTVLVLGAGPIGLVTLLVAKAMGAAKVCVIDLIDRKLELAKALGADATLAVGGHDSQKEIVKRIHDLLGTAPDISIECTGAEACVALGIEATIPGGVVTLVGIGAIQQRIPITMALVREIDIRTAFRYANCYPAALAMVANGTIDARKLITHHYDLKESQQAFKTARYGLDGAIKQQLYLDKKMASTKQNMAAVCYGRDDLRLVSIPTTEPVFNEVLLEVDTCGICGTDVHFLKEGGFGDQKLIRPLVLGHESAGIVRKVGTGVTHLKVGDRVAIEPAAGCRTCDLCKVGKYNICLTGKHCPTKNHDGNCSNYFTHYADCCFKLPDHVSMEEGALLEPLAVGVYAGRRADIRLGSRVIIFGAGPIGLISLIVAKAMGATRTVVLDLARAGDRLAVARKLGATAVIPIGEKDTEDVLVKRIHEVLGGPADRVLECSGSQSGMRTAIKATRNAGIVCLVGLGKEEVQLPMVDAISREIQIITVMRYNHDYPAALEIVASGYVDVKPLVSHHFGLKDVNEAFRVAASGEGLKCSAMAPNKNLAATVYGPNDLRLDERPVPEPAFNEVVVEVDTCGICGTDIHFLKDGGFGAQRLIKPIVLGHESAGVVRKVGSDVTHLKVGDRVAIEPAAGCRTCDLCKVGKYNICLDGKHCTTQKHDGNCSNYYAQYADCCFKLPDHVSMEEGALLEPLAVAVYAGRRAQIGLGQKVVIFGAGPIGLVCLIAAKAMGATRTVILDLEHAKHRLEVAKKLGVTGVIGIRKEDSEDELVKRIHEILGGPADRVLECSGSQSGMRVAIKATRNAGRICLVGLGNKDVQLPMVDAISREIEITTAMRYNHDYPAALEIVASGYVDVKPLVSHHFDLQDVHEAFRVASQGEGIKIMIHLVPRDTNNHVKFTN
;
A
#
# COMPACT_ATOMS: atom_id res chain seq x y z
N MET A 1 -11.53 -18.84 -22.70
CA MET A 1 -10.11 -18.64 -23.06
C MET A 1 -9.25 -19.48 -22.13
N ALA A 2 -8.22 -20.14 -22.65
CA ALA A 2 -7.39 -21.10 -21.91
C ALA A 2 -6.82 -20.53 -20.60
N GLN A 3 -6.91 -21.30 -19.51
CA GLN A 3 -6.19 -21.04 -18.26
C GLN A 3 -4.71 -20.82 -18.60
N ARG A 4 -4.19 -19.60 -18.43
CA ARG A 4 -2.74 -19.41 -18.30
C ARG A 4 -2.34 -20.09 -16.98
N GLN A 5 -1.90 -21.35 -17.05
CA GLN A 5 -1.28 -22.05 -15.92
C GLN A 5 -0.12 -21.20 -15.40
N ALA A 6 -0.08 -20.96 -14.09
CA ALA A 6 1.07 -20.34 -13.45
C ALA A 6 2.32 -21.20 -13.73
N LYS A 7 3.44 -20.55 -14.07
CA LYS A 7 4.70 -21.25 -14.38
C LYS A 7 5.46 -21.55 -13.08
N ASN A 8 5.94 -22.77 -12.90
CA ASN A 8 6.79 -23.13 -11.75
C ASN A 8 8.26 -23.09 -12.15
N LEU A 9 8.90 -21.94 -11.96
CA LEU A 9 10.35 -21.80 -12.19
C LEU A 9 11.11 -22.44 -11.02
N ALA A 10 12.23 -23.11 -11.32
CA ALA A 10 13.06 -23.80 -10.34
C ALA A 10 14.56 -23.67 -10.68
N GLY A 11 15.41 -23.64 -9.65
CA GLY A 11 16.86 -23.71 -9.78
C GLY A 11 17.33 -25.17 -9.79
N VAL A 12 17.80 -25.65 -10.94
CA VAL A 12 18.12 -27.06 -11.20
C VAL A 12 19.60 -27.22 -11.55
N VAL A 13 20.29 -28.12 -10.85
CA VAL A 13 21.60 -28.63 -11.23
C VAL A 13 21.42 -29.84 -12.16
N HIS A 14 22.04 -29.80 -13.33
CA HIS A 14 22.08 -30.92 -14.29
C HIS A 14 23.43 -31.64 -14.30
N GLY A 15 24.47 -30.99 -13.79
CA GLY A 15 25.83 -31.49 -13.73
C GLY A 15 26.75 -30.52 -12.98
N VAL A 16 28.03 -30.89 -12.85
CA VAL A 16 29.05 -30.03 -12.24
C VAL A 16 29.17 -28.73 -13.04
N GLU A 17 29.07 -27.59 -12.35
CA GLU A 17 29.04 -26.24 -12.91
C GLU A 17 27.89 -25.98 -13.92
N ASP A 18 26.86 -26.83 -13.94
CA ASP A 18 25.68 -26.71 -14.81
C ASP A 18 24.41 -26.47 -13.98
N PHE A 19 24.22 -25.22 -13.56
CA PHE A 19 23.04 -24.74 -12.83
C PHE A 19 22.18 -23.83 -13.69
N ARG A 20 20.89 -24.14 -13.82
CA ARG A 20 19.93 -23.46 -14.70
C ARG A 20 18.67 -23.09 -13.93
N VAL A 21 18.06 -21.97 -14.29
CA VAL A 21 16.69 -21.64 -13.89
C VAL A 21 15.77 -22.11 -15.02
N GLU A 22 14.96 -23.12 -14.76
CA GLU A 22 14.06 -23.71 -15.76
C GLU A 22 12.64 -23.91 -15.23
N GLU A 23 11.69 -24.09 -16.13
CA GLU A 23 10.29 -24.36 -15.78
C GLU A 23 10.10 -25.87 -15.53
N ILE A 24 9.53 -26.21 -14.38
CA ILE A 24 9.15 -27.57 -14.00
C ILE A 24 7.62 -27.64 -13.80
N PRO A 25 7.01 -28.84 -13.75
CA PRO A 25 5.58 -28.94 -13.42
C PRO A 25 5.26 -28.45 -12.00
N ILE A 26 4.07 -27.89 -11.78
CA ILE A 26 3.55 -27.66 -10.43
C ILE A 26 3.16 -29.02 -9.82
N PRO A 27 3.74 -29.42 -8.67
CA PRO A 27 3.36 -30.67 -8.01
C PRO A 27 1.95 -30.59 -7.40
N ARG A 28 1.30 -31.73 -7.20
CA ARG A 28 0.01 -31.81 -6.48
C ARG A 28 0.23 -32.47 -5.12
N PRO A 29 -0.35 -31.93 -4.03
CA PRO A 29 -0.14 -32.48 -2.70
C PRO A 29 -0.84 -33.84 -2.57
N ARG A 30 -0.16 -34.81 -1.96
CA ARG A 30 -0.79 -36.05 -1.48
C ARG A 30 -1.62 -35.80 -0.21
N ASP A 31 -2.36 -36.80 0.24
CA ASP A 31 -3.25 -36.73 1.41
C ASP A 31 -2.64 -36.09 2.68
N HIS A 32 -1.35 -36.32 2.93
CA HIS A 32 -0.62 -35.80 4.11
C HIS A 32 0.36 -34.67 3.78
N GLU A 33 0.28 -34.12 2.57
CA GLU A 33 1.16 -33.06 2.09
C GLU A 33 0.40 -31.76 1.91
N VAL A 34 1.15 -30.67 1.85
CA VAL A 34 0.65 -29.34 1.49
C VAL A 34 1.37 -28.86 0.24
N LEU A 35 0.64 -28.17 -0.64
CA LEU A 35 1.24 -27.38 -1.70
C LEU A 35 1.59 -26.01 -1.13
N ILE A 36 2.82 -25.55 -1.35
CA ILE A 36 3.33 -24.30 -0.80
C ILE A 36 3.75 -23.41 -1.96
N ALA A 37 3.25 -22.18 -1.98
CA ALA A 37 3.85 -21.10 -2.75
C ALA A 37 5.05 -20.60 -1.98
N MET A 38 6.24 -20.85 -2.53
CA MET A 38 7.48 -20.55 -1.84
C MET A 38 7.73 -19.05 -1.84
N ASP A 39 8.21 -18.53 -0.70
CA ASP A 39 8.44 -17.09 -0.50
C ASP A 39 9.94 -16.80 -0.50
N CYS A 40 10.64 -17.34 0.51
CA CYS A 40 12.08 -17.18 0.72
C CYS A 40 12.79 -18.53 0.73
N VAL A 41 13.96 -18.60 0.09
CA VAL A 41 14.88 -19.75 0.16
C VAL A 41 16.32 -19.26 0.42
N GLY A 42 16.89 -19.69 1.54
CA GLY A 42 18.29 -19.46 1.88
C GLY A 42 19.24 -20.35 1.07
N ILE A 43 20.43 -19.83 0.78
CA ILE A 43 21.51 -20.61 0.17
C ILE A 43 22.42 -21.18 1.27
N CYS A 44 22.74 -22.47 1.16
CA CYS A 44 23.70 -23.15 2.01
C CYS A 44 25.01 -23.48 1.27
N GLY A 45 26.10 -23.70 2.02
CA GLY A 45 27.36 -24.18 1.46
C GLY A 45 27.23 -25.57 0.80
N SER A 46 26.30 -26.41 1.27
CA SER A 46 25.99 -27.70 0.65
C SER A 46 25.43 -27.54 -0.76
N ASP A 47 24.57 -26.55 -1.02
CA ASP A 47 24.06 -26.25 -2.37
C ASP A 47 25.22 -25.85 -3.30
N VAL A 48 26.17 -25.05 -2.80
CA VAL A 48 27.40 -24.70 -3.53
C VAL A 48 28.26 -25.93 -3.81
N HIS A 49 28.41 -26.87 -2.87
CA HIS A 49 29.13 -28.12 -3.12
C HIS A 49 28.47 -28.99 -4.20
N TYR A 50 27.13 -28.99 -4.30
CA TYR A 50 26.42 -29.66 -5.39
C TYR A 50 26.73 -29.04 -6.74
N ILE A 51 26.74 -27.71 -6.85
CA ILE A 51 27.10 -27.01 -8.08
C ILE A 51 28.57 -27.27 -8.44
N SER A 52 29.50 -27.07 -7.50
CA SER A 52 30.93 -27.04 -7.80
C SER A 52 31.60 -28.42 -7.86
N HIS A 53 31.08 -29.41 -7.14
CA HIS A 53 31.73 -30.72 -6.98
C HIS A 53 30.80 -31.91 -7.25
N GLY A 54 29.53 -31.65 -7.62
CA GLY A 54 28.53 -32.70 -7.82
C GLY A 54 28.13 -33.41 -6.51
N GLY A 55 28.29 -32.75 -5.36
CA GLY A 55 27.90 -33.26 -4.04
C GLY A 55 29.08 -33.60 -3.12
N PHE A 56 28.81 -34.13 -1.93
CA PHE A 56 29.78 -34.32 -0.85
C PHE A 56 29.64 -35.71 -0.19
N GLY A 57 30.76 -36.28 0.27
CA GLY A 57 30.78 -37.64 0.82
C GLY A 57 30.12 -38.66 -0.14
N ASP A 58 29.22 -39.49 0.40
CA ASP A 58 28.44 -40.47 -0.38
C ASP A 58 27.23 -39.85 -1.11
N TYR A 59 26.89 -38.59 -0.82
CA TYR A 59 25.79 -37.88 -1.46
C TYR A 59 26.26 -37.22 -2.76
N LYS A 60 26.32 -38.03 -3.82
CA LYS A 60 26.70 -37.59 -5.17
C LYS A 60 25.48 -37.36 -6.05
N LEU A 61 25.58 -36.36 -6.93
CA LEU A 61 24.61 -36.08 -7.98
C LEU A 61 24.53 -37.29 -8.93
N LYS A 62 23.35 -37.91 -9.01
CA LYS A 62 23.09 -39.05 -9.91
C LYS A 62 22.29 -38.64 -11.14
N ASP A 63 21.30 -37.78 -10.93
CA ASP A 63 20.40 -37.20 -11.92
C ASP A 63 20.23 -35.70 -11.64
N ARG A 64 19.50 -34.98 -12.50
CA ARG A 64 19.19 -33.57 -12.27
C ARG A 64 18.53 -33.36 -10.91
N LEU A 65 18.86 -32.28 -10.22
CA LEU A 65 18.44 -32.01 -8.85
C LEU A 65 18.02 -30.54 -8.69
N VAL A 66 16.76 -30.30 -8.30
CA VAL A 66 16.34 -28.99 -7.79
C VAL A 66 17.07 -28.71 -6.47
N LEU A 67 17.68 -27.53 -6.34
CA LEU A 67 18.39 -27.11 -5.13
C LEU A 67 17.45 -26.46 -4.10
N GLY A 68 18.01 -26.01 -2.97
CA GLY A 68 17.27 -25.32 -1.92
C GLY A 68 16.69 -26.25 -0.86
N HIS A 69 16.94 -25.90 0.41
CA HIS A 69 16.45 -26.66 1.55
C HIS A 69 16.17 -25.80 2.78
N GLU A 70 16.49 -24.51 2.75
CA GLU A 70 16.29 -23.57 3.85
C GLU A 70 15.17 -22.60 3.50
N SER A 71 13.92 -22.92 3.82
CA SER A 71 12.81 -22.25 3.14
C SER A 71 11.57 -21.99 3.97
N SER A 72 10.80 -21.03 3.49
CA SER A 72 9.48 -20.67 3.98
C SER A 72 8.54 -20.33 2.83
N GLY A 73 7.24 -20.37 3.10
CA GLY A 73 6.23 -20.06 2.11
C GLY A 73 4.82 -20.05 2.67
N VAL A 74 3.85 -19.89 1.78
CA VAL A 74 2.42 -19.88 2.10
C VAL A 74 1.78 -21.18 1.60
N VAL A 75 1.05 -21.87 2.47
CA VAL A 75 0.26 -23.04 2.09
C VAL A 75 -0.83 -22.62 1.11
N MET A 76 -0.88 -23.22 -0.07
CA MET A 76 -1.85 -22.94 -1.13
C MET A 76 -2.98 -23.97 -1.15
N GLU A 77 -2.62 -25.24 -1.04
CA GLU A 77 -3.55 -26.37 -1.03
C GLU A 77 -3.12 -27.37 0.04
N ILE A 78 -4.08 -28.11 0.60
CA ILE A 78 -3.83 -29.13 1.62
C ILE A 78 -4.36 -30.48 1.13
N GLY A 79 -3.62 -31.55 1.47
CA GLY A 79 -4.08 -32.92 1.30
C GLY A 79 -5.28 -33.25 2.18
N ALA A 80 -6.07 -34.24 1.77
CA ALA A 80 -7.33 -34.61 2.42
C ALA A 80 -7.21 -35.01 3.90
N GLN A 81 -6.02 -35.42 4.35
CA GLN A 81 -5.75 -35.87 5.73
C GLN A 81 -4.91 -34.86 6.54
N VAL A 82 -4.68 -33.66 6.00
CA VAL A 82 -4.02 -32.57 6.72
C VAL A 82 -5.02 -31.90 7.67
N THR A 83 -4.66 -31.82 8.95
CA THR A 83 -5.53 -31.24 10.01
C THR A 83 -4.87 -30.11 10.79
N ASN A 84 -3.56 -29.98 10.70
CA ASN A 84 -2.75 -29.03 11.48
C ASN A 84 -2.44 -27.72 10.73
N LEU A 85 -2.71 -27.66 9.42
CA LEU A 85 -2.43 -26.51 8.56
C LEU A 85 -3.62 -26.23 7.63
N LEU A 86 -3.77 -24.96 7.26
CA LEU A 86 -4.81 -24.49 6.35
C LEU A 86 -4.19 -23.71 5.18
N ALA A 87 -4.90 -23.62 4.06
CA ALA A 87 -4.53 -22.71 2.98
C ALA A 87 -4.46 -21.26 3.50
N GLY A 88 -3.38 -20.56 3.17
CA GLY A 88 -3.01 -19.24 3.66
C GLY A 88 -2.04 -19.25 4.85
N ASP A 89 -1.77 -20.40 5.49
CA ASP A 89 -0.81 -20.47 6.59
C ASP A 89 0.62 -20.18 6.09
N ARG A 90 1.33 -19.28 6.79
CA ARG A 90 2.77 -19.10 6.60
C ARG A 90 3.50 -20.21 7.33
N VAL A 91 4.42 -20.88 6.64
CA VAL A 91 5.17 -22.01 7.20
C VAL A 91 6.66 -21.89 6.96
N ALA A 92 7.47 -22.28 7.94
CA ALA A 92 8.84 -22.71 7.72
C ALA A 92 8.84 -24.20 7.40
N ILE A 93 9.75 -24.61 6.51
CA ILE A 93 9.78 -25.98 5.98
C ILE A 93 11.00 -26.67 6.56
N GLU A 94 10.78 -27.75 7.31
CA GLU A 94 11.82 -28.69 7.71
C GLU A 94 12.13 -29.63 6.55
N PRO A 95 13.30 -29.53 5.90
CA PRO A 95 13.59 -30.30 4.68
C PRO A 95 13.75 -31.80 4.90
N ALA A 96 13.83 -32.27 6.15
CA ALA A 96 14.08 -33.66 6.51
C ALA A 96 12.77 -34.43 6.77
N ILE A 97 12.47 -35.43 5.94
CA ILE A 97 11.37 -36.38 6.15
C ILE A 97 11.95 -37.78 6.41
N GLY A 98 11.67 -38.35 7.59
CA GLY A 98 12.01 -39.74 7.87
C GLY A 98 10.95 -40.73 7.35
N CYS A 99 11.30 -42.01 7.18
CA CYS A 99 10.34 -43.05 6.77
C CYS A 99 9.28 -43.39 7.85
N ARG A 100 9.41 -42.81 9.05
CA ARG A 100 8.54 -42.96 10.23
C ARG A 100 8.48 -44.38 10.85
N THR A 101 9.04 -45.40 10.21
CA THR A 101 8.89 -46.80 10.63
C THR A 101 10.19 -47.46 11.09
N CYS A 102 11.34 -47.00 10.62
CA CYS A 102 12.64 -47.58 10.99
C CYS A 102 13.01 -47.30 12.46
N ARG A 103 14.00 -48.04 12.97
CA ARG A 103 14.50 -47.88 14.36
C ARG A 103 14.94 -46.45 14.68
N HIS A 104 15.52 -45.73 13.71
CA HIS A 104 16.01 -44.38 13.89
C HIS A 104 14.86 -43.38 14.04
N CYS A 105 13.85 -43.47 13.18
CA CYS A 105 12.63 -42.67 13.30
C CYS A 105 11.90 -42.94 14.63
N LYS A 106 11.71 -44.21 14.99
CA LYS A 106 11.08 -44.60 16.27
C LYS A 106 11.85 -44.14 17.51
N ALA A 107 13.18 -43.99 17.40
CA ALA A 107 14.03 -43.43 18.44
C ALA A 107 14.14 -41.89 18.42
N GLY A 108 13.35 -41.20 17.59
CA GLY A 108 13.39 -39.73 17.47
C GLY A 108 14.63 -39.19 16.74
N ARG A 109 15.39 -40.05 16.05
CA ARG A 109 16.60 -39.71 15.28
C ARG A 109 16.38 -39.85 13.78
N TYR A 110 15.28 -39.28 13.29
CA TYR A 110 14.88 -39.40 11.87
C TYR A 110 15.88 -38.77 10.89
N ASN A 111 16.75 -37.88 11.36
CA ASN A 111 17.87 -37.33 10.58
C ASN A 111 18.88 -38.39 10.12
N LEU A 112 18.87 -39.57 10.73
CA LEU A 112 19.70 -40.73 10.37
C LEU A 112 18.89 -41.84 9.66
N CYS A 113 17.68 -41.53 9.20
CA CYS A 113 16.87 -42.50 8.47
C CYS A 113 17.54 -42.85 7.13
N PRO A 114 17.83 -44.14 6.84
CA PRO A 114 18.46 -44.54 5.58
C PRO A 114 17.54 -44.30 4.37
N ASP A 115 16.23 -44.46 4.58
CA ASP A 115 15.20 -44.24 3.56
C ASP A 115 14.57 -42.83 3.65
N GLY A 116 15.27 -41.90 4.33
CA GLY A 116 14.78 -40.54 4.54
C GLY A 116 14.98 -39.64 3.32
N ILE A 117 14.08 -38.68 3.17
CA ILE A 117 14.17 -37.63 2.15
C ILE A 117 14.76 -36.38 2.81
N TYR A 118 15.75 -35.77 2.17
CA TYR A 118 16.23 -34.43 2.48
C TYR A 118 16.27 -33.61 1.20
N CYS A 119 15.63 -32.45 1.23
CA CYS A 119 15.58 -31.48 0.13
C CYS A 119 16.99 -31.16 -0.37
N ALA A 120 17.17 -31.15 -1.70
CA ALA A 120 18.46 -30.91 -2.35
C ALA A 120 19.58 -31.90 -1.96
N THR A 121 19.25 -33.13 -1.54
CA THR A 121 20.24 -34.20 -1.31
C THR A 121 19.74 -35.57 -1.76
N THR A 122 18.78 -36.15 -1.04
CA THR A 122 18.16 -37.45 -1.39
C THR A 122 16.82 -37.29 -2.09
N GLY A 123 16.25 -36.07 -2.07
CA GLY A 123 15.10 -35.67 -2.89
C GLY A 123 15.29 -34.27 -3.46
N HIS A 124 14.37 -33.87 -4.35
CA HIS A 124 14.37 -32.53 -4.93
C HIS A 124 14.18 -31.44 -3.86
N GLY A 125 14.95 -30.37 -4.01
CA GLY A 125 14.88 -29.18 -3.19
C GLY A 125 13.69 -28.27 -3.50
N ASN A 126 13.59 -27.21 -2.72
CA ASN A 126 12.47 -26.29 -2.70
C ASN A 126 12.80 -24.89 -3.26
N LEU A 127 13.93 -24.74 -3.98
CA LEU A 127 14.23 -23.54 -4.78
C LEU A 127 13.37 -23.51 -6.06
N CYS A 128 12.07 -23.29 -5.89
CA CYS A 128 11.08 -23.23 -6.95
C CYS A 128 9.83 -22.46 -6.51
N ASN A 129 9.03 -21.93 -7.44
CA ASN A 129 7.85 -21.13 -7.08
C ASN A 129 6.80 -21.92 -6.28
N PHE A 130 6.64 -23.22 -6.58
CA PHE A 130 5.66 -24.10 -5.94
C PHE A 130 6.29 -25.45 -5.58
N TYR A 131 6.12 -25.85 -4.32
CA TYR A 131 6.68 -27.08 -3.76
C TYR A 131 5.66 -27.83 -2.90
N THR A 132 5.64 -29.16 -2.97
CA THR A 132 4.83 -29.99 -2.06
C THR A 132 5.69 -30.58 -0.96
N HIS A 133 5.23 -30.51 0.28
CA HIS A 133 5.96 -31.09 1.41
C HIS A 133 5.03 -31.71 2.44
N ALA A 134 5.56 -32.62 3.28
CA ALA A 134 4.80 -33.26 4.34
C ALA A 134 4.33 -32.25 5.38
N ALA A 135 3.03 -32.26 5.71
CA ALA A 135 2.40 -31.24 6.54
C ALA A 135 2.94 -31.19 7.99
N ASP A 136 3.43 -32.31 8.52
CA ASP A 136 4.07 -32.41 9.83
C ASP A 136 5.51 -31.86 9.85
N CYS A 137 6.11 -31.65 8.69
CA CYS A 137 7.40 -30.97 8.53
C CYS A 137 7.24 -29.48 8.15
N CYS A 138 6.02 -28.95 8.18
CA CYS A 138 5.72 -27.55 7.92
C CYS A 138 5.26 -26.85 9.21
N PHE A 139 6.10 -25.96 9.73
CA PHE A 139 5.88 -25.29 11.02
C PHE A 139 5.24 -23.93 10.80
N LYS A 140 4.01 -23.78 11.29
CA LYS A 140 3.25 -22.52 11.20
C LYS A 140 3.99 -21.38 11.90
N LEU A 141 4.22 -20.29 11.17
CA LEU A 141 4.89 -19.10 11.67
C LEU A 141 3.89 -18.20 12.42
N PRO A 142 4.21 -17.76 13.65
CA PRO A 142 3.40 -16.75 14.33
C PRO A 142 3.54 -15.39 13.64
N PRO A 143 2.58 -14.46 13.82
CA PRO A 143 2.55 -13.20 13.06
C PRO A 143 3.84 -12.40 13.11
N ASN A 144 4.55 -12.43 14.25
CA ASN A 144 5.77 -11.69 14.50
C ASN A 144 7.06 -12.31 13.93
N VAL A 145 7.00 -13.47 13.26
CA VAL A 145 8.16 -14.11 12.61
C VAL A 145 8.04 -13.98 11.09
N THR A 146 8.98 -13.29 10.44
CA THR A 146 8.95 -13.03 9.00
C THR A 146 9.21 -14.29 8.16
N MET A 147 8.94 -14.24 6.85
CA MET A 147 9.27 -15.35 5.95
C MET A 147 10.77 -15.61 5.90
N GLU A 148 11.60 -14.57 5.89
CA GLU A 148 13.06 -14.71 5.93
C GLU A 148 13.53 -15.39 7.22
N GLU A 149 12.98 -15.00 8.36
CA GLU A 149 13.25 -15.65 9.65
C GLU A 149 12.79 -17.11 9.65
N GLY A 150 11.64 -17.38 9.01
CA GLY A 150 11.15 -18.74 8.78
C GLY A 150 12.12 -19.61 7.98
N ALA A 151 12.71 -19.07 6.91
CA ALA A 151 13.71 -19.77 6.11
C ALA A 151 15.02 -19.99 6.90
N LEU A 152 15.39 -19.07 7.79
CA LEU A 152 16.55 -19.19 8.68
C LEU A 152 16.35 -20.21 9.82
N LEU A 153 15.15 -20.75 10.03
CA LEU A 153 14.95 -21.80 11.02
C LEU A 153 15.71 -23.09 10.70
N GLU A 154 15.99 -23.34 9.42
CA GLU A 154 16.81 -24.47 8.98
C GLU A 154 18.22 -24.41 9.58
N PRO A 155 19.04 -23.35 9.31
CA PRO A 155 20.38 -23.29 9.88
C PRO A 155 20.35 -23.09 11.40
N LEU A 156 19.33 -22.42 11.96
CA LEU A 156 19.17 -22.33 13.42
C LEU A 156 18.89 -23.71 14.05
N ALA A 157 18.13 -24.58 13.39
CA ALA A 157 17.90 -25.94 13.86
C ALA A 157 19.21 -26.75 13.89
N VAL A 158 20.16 -26.50 12.97
CA VAL A 158 21.52 -27.06 13.05
C VAL A 158 22.23 -26.59 14.31
N GLY A 159 22.17 -25.28 14.60
CA GLY A 159 22.70 -24.69 15.85
C GLY A 159 22.10 -25.34 17.10
N VAL A 160 20.77 -25.51 17.14
CA VAL A 160 20.07 -26.20 18.25
C VAL A 160 20.55 -27.63 18.38
N HIS A 161 20.70 -28.36 17.27
CA HIS A 161 21.15 -29.74 17.31
C HIS A 161 22.59 -29.88 17.79
N CYS A 162 23.51 -29.06 17.29
CA CYS A 162 24.92 -29.12 17.71
C CYS A 162 25.08 -28.73 19.19
N CYS A 163 24.43 -27.67 19.66
CA CYS A 163 24.47 -27.27 21.07
C CYS A 163 23.88 -28.34 21.99
N ARG A 164 22.76 -28.98 21.61
CA ARG A 164 22.18 -30.11 22.37
C ARG A 164 23.09 -31.34 22.37
N ARG A 165 23.71 -31.67 21.24
CA ARG A 165 24.66 -32.79 21.13
C ARG A 165 25.93 -32.54 21.94
N ALA A 166 26.36 -31.29 22.01
CA ALA A 166 27.52 -30.87 22.79
C ALA A 166 27.24 -30.76 24.30
N GLY A 167 25.97 -30.61 24.70
CA GLY A 167 25.58 -30.41 26.10
C GLY A 167 25.70 -28.95 26.56
N VAL A 168 25.54 -27.98 25.66
CA VAL A 168 25.53 -26.56 26.03
C VAL A 168 24.34 -26.28 26.95
N GLY A 169 24.59 -25.55 28.03
CA GLY A 169 23.58 -25.11 28.97
C GLY A 169 24.01 -23.91 29.79
N ILE A 170 23.26 -23.62 30.85
CA ILE A 170 23.57 -22.51 31.75
C ILE A 170 24.96 -22.69 32.36
N GLY A 171 25.83 -21.71 32.16
CA GLY A 171 27.19 -21.72 32.72
C GLY A 171 28.28 -22.27 31.79
N SER A 172 27.93 -22.86 30.64
CA SER A 172 28.93 -23.42 29.72
C SER A 172 29.87 -22.36 29.15
N THR A 173 31.15 -22.70 29.03
CA THR A 173 32.16 -21.95 28.27
C THR A 173 32.35 -22.60 26.90
N VAL A 174 31.96 -21.90 25.84
CA VAL A 174 31.88 -22.45 24.48
C VAL A 174 32.91 -21.79 23.56
N LEU A 175 33.64 -22.59 22.81
CA LEU A 175 34.47 -22.17 21.70
C LEU A 175 33.79 -22.53 20.38
N VAL A 176 33.57 -21.56 19.48
CA VAL A 176 33.07 -21.79 18.13
C VAL A 176 34.19 -21.53 17.13
N LEU A 177 34.57 -22.58 16.39
CA LEU A 177 35.60 -22.48 15.35
C LEU A 177 34.91 -22.25 13.99
N GLY A 178 35.10 -21.05 13.44
CA GLY A 178 34.47 -20.54 12.23
C GLY A 178 33.36 -19.53 12.53
N ALA A 179 33.41 -18.36 11.90
CA ALA A 179 32.40 -17.31 11.91
C ALA A 179 31.61 -17.25 10.59
N GLY A 180 31.53 -18.37 9.86
CA GLY A 180 30.56 -18.56 8.77
C GLY A 180 29.13 -18.72 9.30
N PRO A 181 28.13 -18.89 8.41
CA PRO A 181 26.72 -18.96 8.80
C PRO A 181 26.42 -19.95 9.92
N ILE A 182 26.98 -21.17 9.84
CA ILE A 182 26.81 -22.22 10.86
C ILE A 182 27.44 -21.84 12.20
N GLY A 183 28.61 -21.20 12.17
CA GLY A 183 29.26 -20.70 13.37
C GLY A 183 28.45 -19.60 14.07
N LEU A 184 27.92 -18.67 13.29
CA LEU A 184 27.11 -17.57 13.82
C LEU A 184 25.76 -18.03 14.39
N VAL A 185 25.06 -18.97 13.73
CA VAL A 185 23.84 -19.56 14.34
C VAL A 185 24.17 -20.39 15.57
N THR A 186 25.32 -21.08 15.60
CA THR A 186 25.79 -21.81 16.79
C THR A 186 26.07 -20.86 17.95
N LEU A 187 26.72 -19.72 17.70
CA LEU A 187 26.91 -18.65 18.69
C LEU A 187 25.56 -18.19 19.26
N LEU A 188 24.61 -17.82 18.39
CA LEU A 188 23.30 -17.31 18.80
C LEU A 188 22.54 -18.32 19.66
N VAL A 189 22.54 -19.58 19.25
CA VAL A 189 21.89 -20.66 19.99
C VAL A 189 22.61 -20.95 21.30
N ALA A 190 23.94 -20.97 21.32
CA ALA A 190 24.70 -21.20 22.54
C ALA A 190 24.39 -20.14 23.60
N LYS A 191 24.34 -18.86 23.21
CA LYS A 191 23.91 -17.76 24.10
C LYS A 191 22.46 -17.94 24.53
N ALA A 192 21.54 -18.29 23.62
CA ALA A 192 20.14 -18.54 23.95
C ALA A 192 19.93 -19.73 24.91
N MET A 193 20.83 -20.72 24.89
CA MET A 193 20.82 -21.87 25.79
C MET A 193 21.51 -21.61 27.14
N GLY A 194 22.03 -20.39 27.36
CA GLY A 194 22.59 -19.96 28.64
C GLY A 194 24.12 -20.09 28.76
N ALA A 195 24.86 -20.27 27.66
CA ALA A 195 26.32 -20.25 27.71
C ALA A 195 26.83 -18.95 28.35
N ALA A 196 27.65 -19.09 29.39
CA ALA A 196 28.17 -17.96 30.15
C ALA A 196 29.20 -17.17 29.33
N LYS A 197 30.04 -17.89 28.58
CA LYS A 197 31.03 -17.29 27.67
C LYS A 197 31.07 -18.02 26.35
N VAL A 198 31.09 -17.28 25.25
CA VAL A 198 31.29 -17.80 23.90
C VAL A 198 32.43 -17.06 23.22
N CYS A 199 33.47 -17.79 22.81
CA CYS A 199 34.54 -17.26 21.96
C CYS A 199 34.36 -17.75 20.53
N VAL A 200 34.44 -16.85 19.55
CA VAL A 200 34.38 -17.21 18.12
C VAL A 200 35.73 -16.93 17.45
N ILE A 201 36.18 -17.88 16.64
CA ILE A 201 37.46 -17.79 15.90
C ILE A 201 37.20 -17.85 14.40
N ASP A 202 37.90 -17.02 13.62
CA ASP A 202 37.88 -17.04 12.16
C ASP A 202 39.17 -16.40 11.60
N LEU A 203 39.39 -16.53 10.30
CA LEU A 203 40.48 -15.86 9.57
C LEU A 203 40.11 -14.43 9.16
N ILE A 204 38.81 -14.11 9.09
CA ILE A 204 38.30 -12.87 8.50
C ILE A 204 37.74 -11.96 9.60
N ASP A 205 38.42 -10.83 9.85
CA ASP A 205 38.05 -9.86 10.90
C ASP A 205 36.61 -9.37 10.80
N ARG A 206 36.12 -9.06 9.60
CA ARG A 206 34.73 -8.59 9.40
C ARG A 206 33.69 -9.61 9.87
N LYS A 207 33.96 -10.92 9.78
CA LYS A 207 33.05 -11.96 10.29
C LYS A 207 33.08 -12.03 11.81
N LEU A 208 34.24 -11.76 12.41
CA LEU A 208 34.40 -11.66 13.85
C LEU A 208 33.74 -10.42 14.43
N GLU A 209 33.80 -9.29 13.74
CA GLU A 209 33.04 -8.08 14.11
C GLU A 209 31.55 -8.38 14.17
N LEU A 210 31.02 -9.11 13.17
CA LEU A 210 29.64 -9.58 13.19
C LEU A 210 29.37 -10.54 14.36
N ALA A 211 30.26 -11.52 14.61
CA ALA A 211 30.12 -12.43 15.76
C ALA A 211 30.04 -11.67 17.09
N LYS A 212 30.87 -10.64 17.27
CA LYS A 212 30.84 -9.77 18.44
C LYS A 212 29.53 -9.00 18.54
N ALA A 213 29.04 -8.44 17.43
CA ALA A 213 27.75 -7.75 17.37
C ALA A 213 26.55 -8.68 17.64
N LEU A 214 26.69 -9.99 17.40
CA LEU A 214 25.71 -11.03 17.69
C LEU A 214 25.80 -11.59 19.12
N GLY A 215 26.73 -11.09 19.94
CA GLY A 215 26.82 -11.44 21.36
C GLY A 215 27.93 -12.43 21.72
N ALA A 216 28.94 -12.62 20.87
CA ALA A 216 30.16 -13.30 21.28
C ALA A 216 30.88 -12.48 22.37
N ASP A 217 31.23 -13.15 23.47
CA ASP A 217 31.94 -12.53 24.59
C ASP A 217 33.41 -12.25 24.25
N ALA A 218 33.98 -13.08 23.37
CA ALA A 218 35.30 -12.87 22.80
C ALA A 218 35.36 -13.28 21.33
N THR A 219 36.24 -12.65 20.58
CA THR A 219 36.52 -12.99 19.18
C THR A 219 38.02 -13.01 18.95
N LEU A 220 38.50 -13.96 18.16
CA LEU A 220 39.93 -14.14 17.92
C LEU A 220 40.21 -14.37 16.43
N ALA A 221 40.93 -13.43 15.82
CA ALA A 221 41.49 -13.61 14.49
C ALA A 221 42.74 -14.49 14.57
N VAL A 222 42.82 -15.50 13.71
CA VAL A 222 43.98 -16.41 13.61
C VAL A 222 44.62 -16.29 12.24
N GLY A 223 45.96 -16.22 12.19
CA GLY A 223 46.74 -16.14 10.96
C GLY A 223 47.58 -17.38 10.71
N GLY A 224 48.02 -17.60 9.47
CA GLY A 224 48.83 -18.77 9.08
C GLY A 224 50.23 -18.84 9.71
N HIS A 225 50.64 -17.82 10.47
CA HIS A 225 51.94 -17.75 11.15
C HIS A 225 51.86 -18.01 12.67
N ASP A 226 50.66 -18.07 13.25
CA ASP A 226 50.48 -18.32 14.68
C ASP A 226 50.76 -19.80 14.98
N SER A 227 51.55 -20.10 16.04
CA SER A 227 51.68 -21.49 16.47
C SER A 227 50.41 -21.95 17.19
N GLN A 228 50.01 -23.20 17.00
CA GLN A 228 48.78 -23.75 17.60
C GLN A 228 48.74 -23.61 19.14
N LYS A 229 49.90 -23.73 19.80
CA LYS A 229 50.04 -23.52 21.25
C LYS A 229 49.75 -22.09 21.69
N GLU A 230 50.18 -21.10 20.89
CA GLU A 230 49.89 -19.68 21.17
C GLU A 230 48.40 -19.38 20.97
N ILE A 231 47.77 -19.98 19.96
CA ILE A 231 46.32 -19.83 19.73
C ILE A 231 45.55 -20.40 20.92
N VAL A 232 45.88 -21.62 21.38
CA VAL A 232 45.24 -22.23 22.57
C VAL A 232 45.37 -21.33 23.80
N LYS A 233 46.57 -20.79 24.05
CA LYS A 233 46.79 -19.87 25.17
C LYS A 233 45.92 -18.63 25.08
N ARG A 234 45.86 -17.98 23.90
CA ARG A 234 45.03 -16.79 23.66
C ARG A 234 43.53 -17.08 23.86
N ILE A 235 43.05 -18.25 23.45
CA ILE A 235 41.67 -18.70 23.69
C ILE A 235 41.39 -18.78 25.19
N HIS A 236 42.27 -19.43 25.94
CA HIS A 236 42.13 -19.59 27.39
C HIS A 236 42.18 -18.25 28.11
N ASP A 237 43.07 -17.34 27.70
CA ASP A 237 43.17 -15.99 28.27
C ASP A 237 41.89 -15.18 28.01
N LEU A 238 41.34 -15.22 26.78
CA LEU A 238 40.10 -14.52 26.41
C LEU A 238 38.87 -15.06 27.15
N LEU A 239 38.78 -16.38 27.32
CA LEU A 239 37.70 -17.02 28.06
C LEU A 239 37.92 -16.99 29.57
N GLY A 240 39.14 -16.71 30.03
CA GLY A 240 39.59 -16.83 31.43
C GLY A 240 39.70 -18.28 31.93
N THR A 241 39.44 -19.27 31.08
CA THR A 241 39.52 -20.71 31.34
C THR A 241 39.55 -21.48 30.01
N ALA A 242 39.89 -22.77 30.06
CA ALA A 242 39.67 -23.66 28.92
C ALA A 242 38.16 -23.86 28.67
N PRO A 243 37.71 -23.87 27.40
CA PRO A 243 36.31 -24.14 27.07
C PRO A 243 35.90 -25.56 27.48
N ASP A 244 34.69 -25.69 28.02
CA ASP A 244 34.04 -26.98 28.30
C ASP A 244 33.65 -27.68 26.99
N ILE A 245 33.28 -26.87 26.00
CA ILE A 245 32.70 -27.29 24.73
C ILE A 245 33.37 -26.53 23.59
N SER A 246 33.86 -27.25 22.58
CA SER A 246 34.25 -26.68 21.30
C SER A 246 33.34 -27.17 20.18
N ILE A 247 32.84 -26.26 19.34
CA ILE A 247 31.97 -26.58 18.20
C ILE A 247 32.68 -26.16 16.92
N GLU A 248 33.03 -27.16 16.10
CA GLU A 248 33.81 -27.00 14.88
C GLU A 248 32.87 -26.85 13.68
N CYS A 249 32.90 -25.67 13.04
CA CYS A 249 31.97 -25.28 11.98
C CYS A 249 32.64 -25.03 10.61
N THR A 250 33.94 -25.31 10.46
CA THR A 250 34.72 -25.07 9.25
C THR A 250 34.96 -26.34 8.42
N GLY A 251 35.08 -27.50 9.06
CA GLY A 251 35.53 -28.75 8.44
C GLY A 251 37.04 -28.81 8.19
N ALA A 252 37.82 -27.82 8.61
CA ALA A 252 39.27 -27.79 8.42
C ALA A 252 39.99 -28.66 9.45
N GLU A 253 40.91 -29.52 9.01
CA GLU A 253 41.72 -30.42 9.86
C GLU A 253 42.41 -29.67 11.02
N ALA A 254 42.96 -28.47 10.72
CA ALA A 254 43.61 -27.61 11.72
C ALA A 254 42.63 -27.11 12.80
N CYS A 255 41.38 -26.79 12.44
CA CYS A 255 40.36 -26.36 13.40
C CYS A 255 39.87 -27.52 14.28
N VAL A 256 39.79 -28.74 13.72
CA VAL A 256 39.47 -29.94 14.51
C VAL A 256 40.57 -30.23 15.54
N ALA A 257 41.84 -30.19 15.12
CA ALA A 257 42.97 -30.35 16.02
C ALA A 257 43.00 -29.26 17.11
N LEU A 258 42.81 -28.01 16.72
CA LEU A 258 42.75 -26.88 17.65
C LEU A 258 41.61 -27.03 18.67
N GLY A 259 40.43 -27.48 18.25
CA GLY A 259 39.31 -27.74 19.16
C GLY A 259 39.64 -28.81 20.21
N ILE A 260 40.31 -29.91 19.82
CA ILE A 260 40.75 -30.97 20.74
C ILE A 260 41.80 -30.43 21.72
N GLU A 261 42.72 -29.59 21.25
CA GLU A 261 43.78 -29.05 22.11
C GLU A 261 43.26 -27.99 23.09
N ALA A 262 42.36 -27.11 22.64
CA ALA A 262 41.82 -26.03 23.44
C ALA A 262 40.82 -26.50 24.52
N THR A 263 40.03 -27.54 24.25
CA THR A 263 38.98 -28.02 25.17
C THR A 263 39.57 -28.57 26.46
N ILE A 264 38.92 -28.33 27.61
CA ILE A 264 39.31 -28.85 28.93
C ILE A 264 39.29 -30.40 28.97
N PRO A 265 40.14 -31.11 29.76
CA PRO A 265 39.98 -32.55 29.95
C PRO A 265 38.56 -32.91 30.42
N GLY A 266 37.97 -33.98 29.87
CA GLY A 266 36.57 -34.37 30.10
C GLY A 266 35.54 -33.56 29.30
N GLY A 267 35.97 -32.57 28.51
CA GLY A 267 35.09 -31.73 27.70
C GLY A 267 34.67 -32.36 26.37
N VAL A 268 33.89 -31.61 25.58
CA VAL A 268 33.26 -32.11 24.34
C VAL A 268 33.70 -31.29 23.13
N VAL A 269 34.12 -31.97 22.07
CA VAL A 269 34.32 -31.38 20.73
C VAL A 269 33.23 -31.88 19.79
N THR A 270 32.39 -30.97 19.28
CA THR A 270 31.33 -31.31 18.33
C THR A 270 31.70 -30.90 16.91
N LEU A 271 31.77 -31.86 16.00
CA LEU A 271 32.05 -31.67 14.58
C LEU A 271 30.73 -31.41 13.82
N VAL A 272 30.65 -30.25 13.18
CA VAL A 272 29.50 -29.79 12.39
C VAL A 272 29.91 -29.47 10.96
N GLY A 273 31.10 -28.90 10.76
CA GLY A 273 31.64 -28.58 9.44
C GLY A 273 31.89 -29.83 8.59
N ILE A 274 31.64 -29.73 7.29
CA ILE A 274 31.90 -30.82 6.33
C ILE A 274 33.32 -30.66 5.78
N GLY A 275 34.23 -31.50 6.29
CA GLY A 275 35.63 -31.52 5.88
C GLY A 275 36.00 -32.60 4.87
N ALA A 276 37.30 -32.78 4.66
CA ALA A 276 37.84 -33.92 3.89
C ALA A 276 37.41 -35.26 4.49
N ILE A 277 37.20 -36.27 3.63
CA ILE A 277 36.77 -37.63 4.03
C ILE A 277 37.76 -38.26 5.04
N GLN A 278 39.05 -37.96 4.88
CA GLN A 278 40.11 -38.39 5.79
C GLN A 278 40.78 -37.16 6.39
N GLN A 279 40.87 -37.13 7.72
CA GLN A 279 41.54 -36.07 8.46
C GLN A 279 42.54 -36.67 9.44
N ARG A 280 43.70 -36.02 9.60
CA ARG A 280 44.71 -36.33 10.61
C ARG A 280 44.44 -35.49 11.86
N ILE A 281 43.90 -36.13 12.89
CA ILE A 281 43.53 -35.48 14.15
C ILE A 281 44.32 -36.07 15.32
N PRO A 282 44.62 -35.30 16.39
CA PRO A 282 45.39 -35.77 17.53
C PRO A 282 44.56 -36.68 18.46
N ILE A 283 44.15 -37.86 17.96
CA ILE A 283 43.23 -38.76 18.67
C ILE A 283 43.79 -39.28 20.00
N THR A 284 45.11 -39.51 20.09
CA THR A 284 45.76 -39.92 21.35
C THR A 284 45.61 -38.83 22.41
N MET A 285 45.63 -37.56 22.02
CA MET A 285 45.42 -36.45 22.94
C MET A 285 43.99 -36.37 23.45
N ALA A 286 43.01 -36.60 22.56
CA ALA A 286 41.62 -36.73 22.97
C ALA A 286 41.43 -37.90 23.96
N LEU A 287 42.06 -39.05 23.67
CA LEU A 287 42.01 -40.24 24.53
C LEU A 287 42.56 -39.98 25.93
N VAL A 288 43.77 -39.45 26.06
CA VAL A 288 44.40 -39.26 27.39
C VAL A 288 43.77 -38.14 28.22
N ARG A 289 42.97 -37.27 27.58
CA ARG A 289 42.23 -36.18 28.23
C ARG A 289 40.74 -36.45 28.35
N GLU A 290 40.28 -37.65 27.97
CA GLU A 290 38.87 -38.04 27.94
C GLU A 290 37.98 -37.02 27.20
N ILE A 291 38.45 -36.51 26.05
CA ILE A 291 37.67 -35.60 25.21
C ILE A 291 36.66 -36.39 24.39
N ASP A 292 35.38 -36.06 24.58
CA ASP A 292 34.29 -36.61 23.80
C ASP A 292 34.25 -35.94 22.42
N ILE A 293 34.60 -36.68 21.36
CA ILE A 293 34.43 -36.21 19.98
C ILE A 293 33.05 -36.67 19.49
N ARG A 294 32.14 -35.71 19.32
CA ARG A 294 30.76 -35.94 18.87
C ARG A 294 30.54 -35.35 17.49
N THR A 295 29.62 -35.94 16.73
CA THR A 295 29.17 -35.36 15.45
C THR A 295 27.73 -34.85 15.57
N ALA A 296 27.42 -33.82 14.78
CA ALA A 296 26.08 -33.28 14.59
C ALA A 296 25.76 -33.25 13.09
N PHE A 297 24.87 -34.12 12.63
CA PHE A 297 24.47 -34.20 11.24
C PHE A 297 23.03 -33.68 11.09
N ARG A 298 22.88 -32.54 10.42
CA ARG A 298 21.59 -31.83 10.27
C ARG A 298 20.96 -31.56 11.65
N TYR A 299 19.76 -32.06 11.89
CA TYR A 299 19.01 -31.91 13.14
C TYR A 299 17.86 -32.91 13.23
N ALA A 300 17.38 -33.17 14.44
CA ALA A 300 16.11 -33.86 14.70
C ALA A 300 15.39 -33.20 15.88
N ASN A 301 14.09 -32.93 15.74
CA ASN A 301 13.23 -32.27 16.73
C ASN A 301 13.78 -30.90 17.20
N CYS A 302 14.34 -30.12 16.28
CA CYS A 302 15.00 -28.85 16.59
C CYS A 302 14.23 -27.62 16.08
N TYR A 303 13.41 -27.75 15.03
CA TYR A 303 12.60 -26.66 14.47
C TYR A 303 11.70 -25.96 15.50
N PRO A 304 10.96 -26.67 16.37
CA PRO A 304 10.15 -26.01 17.40
C PRO A 304 10.95 -25.12 18.35
N ALA A 305 12.16 -25.54 18.72
CA ALA A 305 13.01 -24.76 19.61
C ALA A 305 13.62 -23.55 18.88
N ALA A 306 14.08 -23.73 17.64
CA ALA A 306 14.54 -22.63 16.81
C ALA A 306 13.43 -21.58 16.59
N LEU A 307 12.22 -22.03 16.24
CA LEU A 307 11.05 -21.17 16.08
C LEU A 307 10.74 -20.42 17.38
N ALA A 308 10.74 -21.10 18.53
CA ALA A 308 10.45 -20.47 19.81
C ALA A 308 11.47 -19.38 20.17
N MET A 309 12.77 -19.62 19.93
CA MET A 309 13.85 -18.65 20.20
C MET A 309 13.74 -17.40 19.33
N VAL A 310 13.27 -17.52 18.08
CA VAL A 310 13.00 -16.37 17.22
C VAL A 310 11.70 -15.67 17.62
N ALA A 311 10.62 -16.43 17.79
CA ALA A 311 9.30 -15.90 18.07
C ALA A 311 9.20 -15.16 19.41
N ASN A 312 10.01 -15.51 20.41
CA ASN A 312 10.04 -14.79 21.69
C ASN A 312 11.09 -13.66 21.73
N GLY A 313 11.82 -13.41 20.64
CA GLY A 313 12.84 -12.37 20.54
C GLY A 313 14.18 -12.70 21.19
N THR A 314 14.43 -13.95 21.60
CA THR A 314 15.74 -14.36 22.15
C THR A 314 16.83 -14.31 21.08
N ILE A 315 16.50 -14.66 19.83
CA ILE A 315 17.40 -14.62 18.68
C ILE A 315 16.80 -13.72 17.59
N ASP A 316 17.55 -12.68 17.18
CA ASP A 316 17.23 -11.87 16.00
C ASP A 316 17.98 -12.41 14.78
N ALA A 317 17.35 -13.37 14.09
CA ALA A 317 17.98 -14.12 13.00
C ALA A 317 18.28 -13.27 11.77
N ARG A 318 17.52 -12.18 11.56
CA ARG A 318 17.65 -11.28 10.39
C ARG A 318 19.04 -10.68 10.23
N LYS A 319 19.77 -10.49 11.34
CA LYS A 319 21.13 -9.96 11.33
C LYS A 319 22.14 -10.84 10.58
N LEU A 320 21.78 -12.08 10.26
CA LEU A 320 22.62 -12.99 9.47
C LEU A 320 22.46 -12.75 7.96
N ILE A 321 21.35 -12.17 7.52
CA ILE A 321 21.05 -11.93 6.11
C ILE A 321 21.84 -10.72 5.65
N THR A 322 22.70 -10.92 4.65
CA THR A 322 23.50 -9.83 4.08
C THR A 322 23.12 -9.49 2.65
N HIS A 323 22.50 -10.42 1.91
CA HIS A 323 22.15 -10.22 0.51
C HIS A 323 20.78 -10.79 0.17
N HIS A 324 20.12 -10.13 -0.76
CA HIS A 324 18.78 -10.42 -1.24
C HIS A 324 18.82 -10.53 -2.76
N TYR A 325 18.27 -11.61 -3.29
CA TYR A 325 18.22 -11.90 -4.73
C TYR A 325 16.83 -12.40 -5.11
N ASP A 326 16.41 -12.21 -6.34
CA ASP A 326 15.23 -12.89 -6.89
C ASP A 326 15.62 -14.27 -7.45
N LEU A 327 14.66 -15.20 -7.59
CA LEU A 327 14.92 -16.55 -8.15
C LEU A 327 15.70 -16.51 -9.48
N LYS A 328 15.38 -15.54 -10.34
CA LYS A 328 16.04 -15.36 -11.64
C LYS A 328 17.51 -14.96 -11.52
N GLU A 329 17.89 -14.38 -10.38
CA GLU A 329 19.24 -13.96 -10.04
C GLU A 329 20.00 -15.04 -9.26
N SER A 330 19.42 -16.23 -9.08
CA SER A 330 20.03 -17.34 -8.32
C SER A 330 21.44 -17.70 -8.77
N GLN A 331 21.76 -17.63 -10.07
CA GLN A 331 23.13 -17.81 -10.56
C GLN A 331 24.12 -16.83 -9.92
N GLN A 332 23.73 -15.56 -9.80
CA GLN A 332 24.55 -14.54 -9.14
C GLN A 332 24.59 -14.78 -7.63
N ALA A 333 23.46 -15.14 -7.02
CA ALA A 333 23.38 -15.45 -5.60
C ALA A 333 24.33 -16.60 -5.19
N PHE A 334 24.39 -17.67 -5.99
CA PHE A 334 25.32 -18.78 -5.77
C PHE A 334 26.80 -18.38 -5.97
N LYS A 335 27.10 -17.50 -6.93
CA LYS A 335 28.46 -16.94 -7.07
C LYS A 335 28.86 -16.11 -5.85
N THR A 336 27.97 -15.25 -5.37
CA THR A 336 28.18 -14.45 -4.15
C THR A 336 28.43 -15.35 -2.94
N ALA A 337 27.63 -16.39 -2.76
CA ALA A 337 27.80 -17.38 -1.69
C ALA A 337 29.14 -18.13 -1.79
N ARG A 338 29.50 -18.61 -3.00
CA ARG A 338 30.73 -19.38 -3.24
C ARG A 338 32.00 -18.59 -2.98
N TYR A 339 32.06 -17.36 -3.47
CA TYR A 339 33.28 -16.54 -3.41
C TYR A 339 33.32 -15.57 -2.24
N GLY A 340 32.25 -15.52 -1.42
CA GLY A 340 32.17 -14.61 -0.28
C GLY A 340 32.18 -13.13 -0.69
N LEU A 341 31.62 -12.81 -1.88
CA LEU A 341 31.63 -11.46 -2.43
C LEU A 341 30.93 -10.47 -1.48
N ASP A 342 31.43 -9.24 -1.42
CA ASP A 342 30.87 -8.12 -0.67
C ASP A 342 30.64 -8.36 0.84
N GLY A 343 31.30 -9.38 1.41
CA GLY A 343 31.13 -9.79 2.81
C GLY A 343 29.87 -10.60 3.05
N ALA A 344 29.49 -11.42 2.06
CA ALA A 344 28.46 -12.43 2.15
C ALA A 344 28.54 -13.29 3.43
N ILE A 345 27.40 -13.40 4.12
CA ILE A 345 27.17 -14.31 5.25
C ILE A 345 26.00 -15.20 4.86
N LYS A 346 24.79 -14.65 4.77
CA LYS A 346 23.61 -15.38 4.31
C LYS A 346 22.91 -14.66 3.17
N GLN A 347 22.61 -15.40 2.10
CA GLN A 347 21.86 -14.92 0.94
C GLN A 347 20.43 -15.47 1.02
N GLN A 348 19.44 -14.62 0.75
CA GLN A 348 18.04 -14.99 0.60
C GLN A 348 17.58 -14.83 -0.85
N LEU A 349 16.86 -15.83 -1.36
CA LEU A 349 16.22 -15.82 -2.68
C LEU A 349 14.70 -15.67 -2.54
N TYR A 350 14.13 -14.64 -3.18
CA TYR A 350 12.69 -14.40 -3.24
C TYR A 350 12.09 -15.00 -4.51
N LEU A 351 11.00 -15.75 -4.36
CA LEU A 351 10.48 -16.60 -5.43
C LEU A 351 9.23 -16.04 -6.14
N ASP A 352 8.55 -15.04 -5.58
CA ASP A 352 7.49 -14.30 -6.28
C ASP A 352 7.49 -12.79 -5.96
N LYS A 353 7.64 -11.96 -7.01
CA LYS A 353 7.46 -10.50 -6.95
C LYS A 353 6.22 -10.01 -7.71
N LYS A 354 5.32 -10.90 -8.16
CA LYS A 354 4.13 -10.49 -8.92
C LYS A 354 2.89 -10.19 -8.09
N MET A 355 2.99 -10.08 -6.77
CA MET A 355 1.88 -9.62 -5.92
C MET A 355 2.21 -8.44 -5.01
N ALA A 356 3.23 -7.61 -5.31
CA ALA A 356 3.41 -6.33 -4.63
C ALA A 356 2.97 -5.19 -5.55
N SER A 357 1.85 -4.54 -5.20
CA SER A 357 1.34 -3.37 -5.90
C SER A 357 2.34 -2.22 -5.88
N THR A 358 2.66 -1.68 -7.04
CA THR A 358 3.49 -0.50 -7.30
C THR A 358 2.87 0.79 -6.76
N LYS A 359 3.18 1.16 -5.51
CA LYS A 359 3.36 2.55 -5.02
C LYS A 359 4.30 2.53 -3.80
N GLN A 360 5.25 3.47 -3.71
CA GLN A 360 6.11 3.63 -2.53
C GLN A 360 5.24 3.97 -1.29
N ASN A 361 5.30 3.15 -0.24
CA ASN A 361 4.61 3.43 1.02
C ASN A 361 5.43 4.42 1.85
N MET A 362 5.14 5.71 1.71
CA MET A 362 5.78 6.75 2.51
C MET A 362 5.21 6.76 3.92
N ALA A 363 6.07 6.88 4.93
CA ALA A 363 5.69 6.86 6.34
C ALA A 363 6.51 7.87 7.16
N ALA A 364 5.88 8.43 8.19
CA ALA A 364 6.51 9.34 9.14
C ALA A 364 7.25 8.55 10.22
N VAL A 365 8.56 8.39 10.06
CA VAL A 365 9.40 7.55 10.92
C VAL A 365 10.24 8.41 11.85
N CYS A 366 10.07 8.17 13.15
CA CYS A 366 10.85 8.78 14.22
C CYS A 366 12.12 7.96 14.47
N TYR A 367 13.29 8.54 14.21
CA TYR A 367 14.60 7.90 14.42
C TYR A 367 15.23 8.25 15.78
N GLY A 368 14.73 9.31 16.42
CA GLY A 368 15.28 9.84 17.66
C GLY A 368 14.52 11.07 18.13
N ARG A 369 14.98 11.67 19.24
CA ARG A 369 14.43 12.94 19.72
C ARG A 369 14.59 14.01 18.65
N ASP A 370 13.50 14.70 18.33
CA ASP A 370 13.41 15.72 17.30
C ASP A 370 13.84 15.26 15.88
N ASP A 371 13.89 13.95 15.64
CA ASP A 371 14.31 13.36 14.36
C ASP A 371 13.16 12.57 13.71
N LEU A 372 12.27 13.32 13.05
CA LEU A 372 11.17 12.79 12.25
C LEU A 372 11.51 12.91 10.76
N ARG A 373 11.40 11.80 10.04
CA ARG A 373 11.70 11.74 8.60
C ARG A 373 10.57 11.07 7.85
N LEU A 374 10.24 11.62 6.69
CA LEU A 374 9.35 10.96 5.74
C LEU A 374 10.18 10.03 4.86
N VAL A 375 9.99 8.72 5.00
CA VAL A 375 10.77 7.71 4.28
C VAL A 375 9.87 6.66 3.65
N SER A 376 10.31 6.04 2.56
CA SER A 376 9.62 4.90 1.98
C SER A 376 9.90 3.66 2.82
N ILE A 377 8.85 2.98 3.25
CA ILE A 377 8.91 1.68 3.92
C ILE A 377 8.26 0.61 3.02
N PRO A 378 8.50 -0.69 3.26
CA PRO A 378 7.79 -1.75 2.55
C PRO A 378 6.29 -1.74 2.84
N THR A 379 5.46 -2.00 1.83
CA THR A 379 4.04 -2.32 2.02
C THR A 379 3.92 -3.77 2.43
N THR A 380 3.18 -4.05 3.51
CA THR A 380 2.96 -5.44 3.98
C THR A 380 1.68 -5.98 3.36
N GLU A 381 1.74 -7.13 2.68
CA GLU A 381 0.55 -7.76 2.12
C GLU A 381 -0.35 -8.33 3.24
N PRO A 382 -1.69 -8.17 3.17
CA PRO A 382 -2.58 -8.62 4.22
C PRO A 382 -2.70 -10.14 4.19
N VAL A 383 -2.44 -10.78 5.34
CA VAL A 383 -2.60 -12.22 5.54
C VAL A 383 -3.95 -12.55 6.19
N PHE A 384 -4.11 -13.75 6.74
CA PHE A 384 -5.36 -14.18 7.37
C PHE A 384 -5.91 -13.15 8.39
N ASN A 385 -7.19 -12.80 8.25
CA ASN A 385 -7.90 -11.80 9.04
C ASN A 385 -7.25 -10.41 9.06
N GLU A 386 -6.43 -10.06 8.05
CA GLU A 386 -5.91 -8.70 7.88
C GLU A 386 -6.48 -8.04 6.62
N VAL A 387 -6.42 -6.71 6.62
CA VAL A 387 -6.72 -5.86 5.47
C VAL A 387 -5.56 -4.90 5.26
N LEU A 388 -5.24 -4.66 3.99
CA LEU A 388 -4.35 -3.58 3.58
C LEU A 388 -5.21 -2.35 3.36
N LEU A 389 -4.87 -1.28 4.06
CA LEU A 389 -5.56 -0.01 4.05
C LEU A 389 -4.69 1.00 3.32
N GLU A 390 -5.29 1.76 2.41
CA GLU A 390 -4.76 3.06 2.04
C GLU A 390 -5.25 4.05 3.09
N VAL A 391 -4.33 4.58 3.89
CA VAL A 391 -4.66 5.53 4.96
C VAL A 391 -4.96 6.85 4.29
N ASP A 392 -6.16 7.38 4.51
CA ASP A 392 -6.59 8.66 3.94
C ASP A 392 -6.17 9.80 4.88
N THR A 393 -6.48 9.63 6.16
CA THR A 393 -6.32 10.66 7.21
C THR A 393 -5.72 10.00 8.46
N CYS A 394 -4.67 10.60 9.02
CA CYS A 394 -4.12 10.27 10.33
C CYS A 394 -4.05 11.53 11.23
N GLY A 395 -4.73 11.50 12.37
CA GLY A 395 -4.58 12.49 13.42
C GLY A 395 -3.25 12.34 14.18
N ILE A 396 -2.72 13.47 14.65
CA ILE A 396 -1.53 13.49 15.52
C ILE A 396 -1.98 13.50 16.98
N CYS A 397 -1.53 12.50 17.74
CA CYS A 397 -1.82 12.37 19.17
C CYS A 397 -0.69 12.95 20.03
N GLY A 398 -1.00 13.29 21.28
CA GLY A 398 -0.01 13.74 22.26
C GLY A 398 1.07 12.68 22.54
N THR A 399 0.74 11.38 22.46
CA THR A 399 1.72 10.29 22.60
C THR A 399 2.72 10.25 21.44
N ASP A 400 2.31 10.60 20.22
CA ASP A 400 3.24 10.74 19.08
C ASP A 400 4.24 11.88 19.35
N VAL A 401 3.78 12.98 19.96
CA VAL A 401 4.63 14.08 20.41
C VAL A 401 5.58 13.64 21.53
N HIS A 402 5.15 12.81 22.50
CA HIS A 402 6.05 12.27 23.53
C HIS A 402 7.14 11.37 22.92
N PHE A 403 6.82 10.55 21.91
CA PHE A 403 7.85 9.79 21.19
C PHE A 403 8.86 10.72 20.51
N LEU A 404 8.38 11.74 19.81
CA LEU A 404 9.25 12.66 19.07
C LEU A 404 10.08 13.58 19.99
N LYS A 405 9.49 14.16 21.03
CA LYS A 405 10.15 15.18 21.88
C LYS A 405 10.91 14.58 23.06
N GLU A 406 10.36 13.55 23.68
CA GLU A 406 10.88 13.01 24.94
C GLU A 406 11.57 11.65 24.75
N GLY A 407 11.42 11.02 23.57
CA GLY A 407 11.92 9.67 23.29
C GLY A 407 10.98 8.57 23.81
N GLY A 408 9.73 8.92 24.10
CA GLY A 408 8.68 8.02 24.60
C GLY A 408 8.32 8.25 26.08
N PHE A 409 7.34 7.50 26.57
CA PHE A 409 6.73 7.67 27.90
C PHE A 409 6.68 6.34 28.65
N GLY A 410 6.83 6.37 29.98
CA GLY A 410 6.84 5.15 30.80
C GLY A 410 7.76 4.06 30.25
N ASP A 411 7.25 2.84 30.08
CA ASP A 411 7.98 1.71 29.50
C ASP A 411 8.02 1.69 27.96
N GLN A 412 7.29 2.61 27.31
CA GLN A 412 7.22 2.78 25.86
C GLN A 412 8.29 3.77 25.41
N LYS A 413 9.55 3.32 25.41
CA LYS A 413 10.69 4.10 24.92
C LYS A 413 11.01 3.77 23.47
N LEU A 414 11.51 4.75 22.72
CA LEU A 414 11.99 4.56 21.36
C LEU A 414 13.26 3.69 21.38
N ILE A 415 13.16 2.45 20.91
CA ILE A 415 14.30 1.48 20.85
C ILE A 415 14.74 1.16 19.41
N ARG A 416 13.99 1.64 18.43
CA ARG A 416 14.20 1.48 16.98
C ARG A 416 13.53 2.65 16.25
N PRO A 417 13.86 2.89 14.97
CA PRO A 417 13.03 3.75 14.13
C PRO A 417 11.58 3.28 14.17
N LEU A 418 10.65 4.20 14.43
CA LEU A 418 9.25 3.88 14.70
C LEU A 418 8.35 4.76 13.83
N VAL A 419 7.46 4.15 13.05
CA VAL A 419 6.39 4.90 12.37
C VAL A 419 5.45 5.44 13.45
N LEU A 420 5.13 6.74 13.42
CA LEU A 420 4.20 7.35 14.38
C LEU A 420 2.75 7.28 13.89
N GLY A 421 1.79 7.73 14.70
CA GLY A 421 0.38 7.86 14.34
C GLY A 421 -0.47 6.63 14.66
N HIS A 422 -1.69 6.88 15.11
CA HIS A 422 -2.63 5.83 15.51
C HIS A 422 -4.11 6.23 15.41
N GLU A 423 -4.39 7.43 14.97
CA GLU A 423 -5.74 7.98 14.90
C GLU A 423 -6.16 8.09 13.45
N SER A 424 -6.54 6.98 12.83
CA SER A 424 -6.55 6.91 11.38
C SER A 424 -7.83 6.33 10.79
N ALA A 425 -8.16 6.78 9.58
CA ALA A 425 -9.18 6.22 8.73
C ALA A 425 -8.62 6.04 7.31
N GLY A 426 -9.18 5.08 6.58
CA GLY A 426 -8.70 4.72 5.26
C GLY A 426 -9.66 3.88 4.45
N ILE A 427 -9.17 3.44 3.29
CA ILE A 427 -9.91 2.62 2.33
C ILE A 427 -9.26 1.25 2.28
N VAL A 428 -10.07 0.20 2.39
CA VAL A 428 -9.61 -1.18 2.19
C VAL A 428 -9.17 -1.35 0.74
N ARG A 429 -7.89 -1.64 0.52
CA ARG A 429 -7.31 -1.90 -0.81
C ARG A 429 -7.13 -3.37 -1.11
N LYS A 430 -6.89 -4.17 -0.08
CA LYS A 430 -6.82 -5.62 -0.21
C LYS A 430 -7.32 -6.29 1.06
N VAL A 431 -7.97 -7.43 0.89
CA VAL A 431 -8.45 -8.27 1.99
C VAL A 431 -7.66 -9.56 2.00
N GLY A 432 -7.17 -9.94 3.17
CA GLY A 432 -6.54 -11.22 3.38
C GLY A 432 -7.58 -12.34 3.54
N THR A 433 -7.11 -13.58 3.62
CA THR A 433 -7.97 -14.76 3.74
C THR A 433 -8.79 -14.72 5.04
N GLY A 434 -10.02 -15.25 5.03
CA GLY A 434 -10.88 -15.29 6.22
C GLY A 434 -11.59 -13.98 6.58
N VAL A 435 -11.29 -12.86 5.92
CA VAL A 435 -12.06 -11.63 6.06
C VAL A 435 -13.39 -11.78 5.33
N THR A 436 -14.50 -11.64 6.06
CA THR A 436 -15.86 -11.84 5.51
C THR A 436 -16.75 -10.60 5.59
N HIS A 437 -16.46 -9.69 6.51
CA HIS A 437 -17.27 -8.50 6.81
C HIS A 437 -16.79 -7.21 6.12
N LEU A 438 -15.58 -7.20 5.58
CA LEU A 438 -15.00 -6.08 4.83
C LEU A 438 -14.64 -6.48 3.40
N LYS A 439 -14.74 -5.54 2.47
CA LYS A 439 -14.34 -5.72 1.06
C LYS A 439 -13.48 -4.55 0.56
N VAL A 440 -12.75 -4.79 -0.52
CA VAL A 440 -12.01 -3.74 -1.23
C VAL A 440 -12.94 -2.58 -1.60
N GLY A 441 -12.52 -1.36 -1.30
CA GLY A 441 -13.28 -0.12 -1.46
C GLY A 441 -14.04 0.31 -0.21
N ASP A 442 -14.18 -0.53 0.82
CA ASP A 442 -14.83 -0.13 2.06
C ASP A 442 -14.02 0.95 2.78
N ARG A 443 -14.72 1.99 3.23
CA ARG A 443 -14.18 3.06 4.08
C ARG A 443 -14.21 2.60 5.53
N VAL A 444 -13.10 2.70 6.23
CA VAL A 444 -12.98 2.20 7.62
C VAL A 444 -12.25 3.17 8.53
N ALA A 445 -12.69 3.26 9.78
CA ALA A 445 -11.88 3.76 10.88
C ALA A 445 -11.01 2.63 11.44
N ILE A 446 -9.79 2.97 11.85
CA ILE A 446 -8.77 2.00 12.24
C ILE A 446 -8.61 2.05 13.76
N GLU A 447 -8.98 0.98 14.45
CA GLU A 447 -8.67 0.78 15.86
C GLU A 447 -7.22 0.32 16.01
N PRO A 448 -6.28 1.17 16.48
CA PRO A 448 -4.86 0.83 16.54
C PRO A 448 -4.52 -0.23 17.60
N ALA A 449 -5.44 -0.55 18.51
CA ALA A 449 -5.23 -1.50 19.60
C ALA A 449 -5.78 -2.90 19.26
N ALA A 450 -4.90 -3.86 18.99
CA ALA A 450 -5.28 -5.26 18.84
C ALA A 450 -4.65 -6.14 19.93
N GLY A 451 -5.49 -6.76 20.75
CA GLY A 451 -5.04 -7.72 21.77
C GLY A 451 -4.41 -8.98 21.15
N CYS A 452 -3.52 -9.65 21.90
CA CYS A 452 -2.95 -10.94 21.47
C CYS A 452 -3.95 -12.11 21.50
N ARG A 453 -5.14 -11.91 22.09
CA ARG A 453 -6.26 -12.88 22.21
C ARG A 453 -5.98 -14.10 23.08
N THR A 454 -4.76 -14.28 23.56
CA THR A 454 -4.33 -15.49 24.28
C THR A 454 -3.91 -15.23 25.72
N CYS A 455 -3.48 -14.02 26.08
CA CYS A 455 -3.11 -13.69 27.45
C CYS A 455 -4.34 -13.48 28.35
N ASP A 456 -4.14 -13.59 29.66
CA ASP A 456 -5.22 -13.49 30.64
C ASP A 456 -5.95 -12.15 30.59
N LEU A 457 -5.22 -11.06 30.33
CA LEU A 457 -5.82 -9.74 30.13
C LEU A 457 -6.78 -9.72 28.93
N CYS A 458 -6.41 -10.33 27.80
CA CYS A 458 -7.30 -10.42 26.65
C CYS A 458 -8.51 -11.32 26.94
N LYS A 459 -8.32 -12.44 27.67
CA LYS A 459 -9.41 -13.35 28.03
C LYS A 459 -10.46 -12.71 28.94
N VAL A 460 -10.07 -11.76 29.79
CA VAL A 460 -11.00 -10.98 30.62
C VAL A 460 -11.45 -9.67 29.96
N GLY A 461 -11.19 -9.49 28.65
CA GLY A 461 -11.61 -8.33 27.89
C GLY A 461 -10.89 -7.03 28.27
N LYS A 462 -9.63 -7.09 28.73
CA LYS A 462 -8.74 -5.94 28.99
C LYS A 462 -7.59 -5.88 27.99
N TYR A 463 -7.92 -5.95 26.71
CA TYR A 463 -6.91 -5.99 25.64
C TYR A 463 -6.11 -4.69 25.54
N ASN A 464 -6.68 -3.57 25.95
CA ASN A 464 -6.09 -2.23 25.92
C ASN A 464 -4.75 -2.09 26.66
N ILE A 465 -4.52 -2.98 27.64
CA ILE A 465 -3.27 -3.10 28.43
C ILE A 465 -2.55 -4.43 28.17
N CYS A 466 -2.84 -5.11 27.07
CA CYS A 466 -2.14 -6.32 26.67
C CYS A 466 -0.68 -6.01 26.27
N LEU A 467 0.26 -6.67 26.93
CA LEU A 467 1.71 -6.46 26.75
C LEU A 467 2.27 -7.08 25.45
N THR A 468 1.57 -8.06 24.89
CA THR A 468 2.00 -8.81 23.70
C THR A 468 1.12 -8.57 22.47
N GLY A 469 0.12 -7.68 22.58
CA GLY A 469 -0.78 -7.32 21.49
C GLY A 469 -0.17 -6.34 20.50
N LYS A 470 -0.68 -6.33 19.26
CA LYS A 470 -0.32 -5.39 18.19
C LYS A 470 -1.02 -4.05 18.47
N HIS A 471 -0.35 -3.21 19.28
CA HIS A 471 -0.79 -1.85 19.57
C HIS A 471 0.10 -0.85 18.85
N CYS A 472 -0.50 0.07 18.10
CA CYS A 472 0.21 0.98 17.21
C CYS A 472 0.10 2.44 17.70
N PRO A 473 1.17 3.27 17.66
CA PRO A 473 2.56 2.85 17.78
C PRO A 473 2.87 2.41 19.22
N THR A 474 3.75 1.43 19.35
CA THR A 474 4.42 1.05 20.61
C THR A 474 5.89 0.78 20.33
N LYS A 475 6.71 0.58 21.37
CA LYS A 475 8.13 0.22 21.18
C LYS A 475 8.37 -0.97 20.25
N ASN A 476 7.37 -1.84 20.10
CA ASN A 476 7.43 -3.06 19.28
C ASN A 476 6.69 -2.95 17.94
N HIS A 477 5.67 -2.11 17.82
CA HIS A 477 4.81 -2.06 16.63
C HIS A 477 4.71 -0.65 16.07
N ASP A 478 4.85 -0.54 14.76
CA ASP A 478 4.73 0.70 14.02
C ASP A 478 3.31 1.26 14.05
N GLY A 479 3.23 2.59 14.03
CA GLY A 479 2.02 3.38 13.83
C GLY A 479 1.51 3.31 12.39
N ASN A 480 0.52 4.15 12.11
CA ASN A 480 -0.20 4.18 10.83
C ASN A 480 -0.20 5.56 10.15
N CYS A 481 0.70 6.48 10.51
CA CYS A 481 0.97 7.70 9.76
C CYS A 481 1.82 7.38 8.51
N SER A 482 1.23 6.65 7.57
CA SER A 482 1.82 6.18 6.31
C SER A 482 0.79 6.17 5.19
N ASN A 483 1.21 6.02 3.93
CA ASN A 483 0.26 5.88 2.80
C ASN A 483 -0.52 4.57 2.88
N TYR A 484 0.13 3.49 3.33
CA TYR A 484 -0.44 2.17 3.44
C TYR A 484 -0.17 1.56 4.82
N PHE A 485 -1.16 0.88 5.36
CA PHE A 485 -1.09 0.22 6.66
C PHE A 485 -1.87 -1.08 6.65
N THR A 486 -1.29 -2.14 7.21
CA THR A 486 -1.90 -3.48 7.24
C THR A 486 -2.30 -3.84 8.66
N HIS A 487 -3.59 -4.10 8.85
CA HIS A 487 -4.16 -4.31 10.18
C HIS A 487 -5.21 -5.40 10.21
N TYR A 488 -5.53 -5.86 11.41
CA TYR A 488 -6.58 -6.86 11.58
C TYR A 488 -7.94 -6.32 11.16
N ALA A 489 -8.68 -7.11 10.38
CA ALA A 489 -9.96 -6.72 9.80
C ALA A 489 -11.03 -6.46 10.87
N ASP A 490 -10.96 -7.14 12.01
CA ASP A 490 -11.86 -6.93 13.16
C ASP A 490 -11.52 -5.69 13.99
N CYS A 491 -10.37 -5.05 13.73
CA CYS A 491 -10.01 -3.73 14.25
C CYS A 491 -10.31 -2.61 13.23
N CYS A 492 -11.01 -2.90 12.12
CA CYS A 492 -11.33 -1.94 11.08
C CYS A 492 -12.85 -1.78 10.98
N PHE A 493 -13.37 -0.63 11.41
CA PHE A 493 -14.81 -0.37 11.53
C PHE A 493 -15.32 0.37 10.31
N LYS A 494 -16.26 -0.24 9.59
CA LYS A 494 -16.86 0.35 8.39
C LYS A 494 -17.56 1.67 8.70
N LEU A 495 -17.21 2.71 7.97
CA LEU A 495 -17.80 4.04 8.08
C LEU A 495 -19.06 4.14 7.21
N PRO A 496 -20.17 4.68 7.74
CA PRO A 496 -21.30 5.11 6.93
C PRO A 496 -20.90 6.19 5.91
N ASP A 497 -21.62 6.28 4.78
CA ASP A 497 -21.27 7.19 3.69
C ASP A 497 -21.21 8.66 4.12
N HIS A 498 -22.07 9.06 5.06
CA HIS A 498 -22.16 10.44 5.57
C HIS A 498 -21.14 10.79 6.65
N VAL A 499 -20.39 9.82 7.19
CA VAL A 499 -19.30 10.07 8.16
C VAL A 499 -18.01 10.29 7.36
N SER A 500 -17.32 11.41 7.54
CA SER A 500 -16.08 11.72 6.82
C SER A 500 -14.90 10.85 7.28
N MET A 501 -13.80 10.81 6.51
CA MET A 501 -12.57 10.13 6.95
C MET A 501 -11.94 10.80 8.17
N GLU A 502 -12.06 12.13 8.28
CA GLU A 502 -11.60 12.88 9.45
C GLU A 502 -12.40 12.54 10.71
N GLU A 503 -13.73 12.44 10.57
CA GLU A 503 -14.59 11.96 11.66
C GLU A 503 -14.22 10.52 12.05
N GLY A 504 -13.90 9.67 11.07
CA GLY A 504 -13.40 8.32 11.28
C GLY A 504 -12.07 8.26 12.03
N ALA A 505 -11.11 9.13 11.67
CA ALA A 505 -9.81 9.24 12.34
C ALA A 505 -9.95 9.70 13.79
N LEU A 506 -10.93 10.56 14.07
CA LEU A 506 -11.26 11.03 15.43
C LEU A 506 -11.97 9.99 16.30
N LEU A 507 -12.35 8.81 15.78
CA LEU A 507 -12.95 7.76 16.59
C LEU A 507 -11.99 7.19 17.62
N GLU A 508 -10.68 7.18 17.35
CA GLU A 508 -9.67 6.74 18.33
C GLU A 508 -9.72 7.59 19.60
N PRO A 509 -9.49 8.92 19.53
CA PRO A 509 -9.47 9.71 20.74
C PRO A 509 -10.89 9.84 21.32
N LEU A 510 -11.95 9.78 20.50
CA LEU A 510 -13.33 9.73 20.99
C LEU A 510 -13.61 8.47 21.83
N ALA A 511 -13.13 7.30 21.40
CA ALA A 511 -13.26 6.06 22.15
C ALA A 511 -12.55 6.15 23.51
N VAL A 512 -11.39 6.83 23.58
CA VAL A 512 -10.72 7.13 24.88
C VAL A 512 -11.65 7.96 25.77
N GLY A 513 -12.30 8.99 25.23
CA GLY A 513 -13.28 9.81 25.94
C GLY A 513 -14.47 9.00 26.45
N VAL A 514 -15.06 8.16 25.60
CA VAL A 514 -16.18 7.26 25.95
C VAL A 514 -15.77 6.32 27.10
N TYR A 515 -14.59 5.72 26.99
CA TYR A 515 -14.08 4.84 28.03
C TYR A 515 -13.84 5.59 29.34
N ALA A 516 -13.25 6.80 29.28
CA ALA A 516 -13.01 7.64 30.44
C ALA A 516 -14.31 8.07 31.13
N GLY A 517 -15.32 8.50 30.37
CA GLY A 517 -16.63 8.86 30.91
C GLY A 517 -17.33 7.67 31.57
N ARG A 518 -17.24 6.48 30.96
CA ARG A 518 -17.78 5.22 31.52
C ARG A 518 -17.06 4.82 32.80
N ARG A 519 -15.72 4.87 32.81
CA ARG A 519 -14.88 4.55 33.98
C ARG A 519 -15.11 5.53 35.11
N ALA A 520 -15.29 6.81 34.78
CA ALA A 520 -15.68 7.84 35.72
C ALA A 520 -17.15 7.71 36.15
N ASP A 521 -17.97 6.81 35.61
CA ASP A 521 -19.39 6.68 35.97
C ASP A 521 -20.12 8.03 35.88
N ILE A 522 -19.96 8.72 34.74
CA ILE A 522 -20.74 9.92 34.44
C ILE A 522 -22.19 9.53 34.20
N ARG A 523 -23.10 10.16 34.93
CA ARG A 523 -24.54 9.93 34.87
C ARG A 523 -25.29 11.21 34.51
N LEU A 524 -26.54 11.05 34.09
CA LEU A 524 -27.47 12.17 33.88
C LEU A 524 -27.50 13.07 35.13
N GLY A 525 -27.25 14.36 34.95
CA GLY A 525 -27.20 15.34 36.03
C GLY A 525 -25.84 15.53 36.71
N SER A 526 -24.79 14.80 36.30
CA SER A 526 -23.46 14.92 36.92
C SER A 526 -22.86 16.31 36.76
N ARG A 527 -22.20 16.80 37.82
CA ARG A 527 -21.28 17.95 37.78
C ARG A 527 -19.88 17.43 37.47
N VAL A 528 -19.35 17.80 36.31
CA VAL A 528 -18.09 17.27 35.78
C VAL A 528 -17.05 18.37 35.63
N ILE A 529 -15.85 18.14 36.15
CA ILE A 529 -14.67 18.98 35.88
C ILE A 529 -13.80 18.29 34.85
N ILE A 530 -13.28 19.05 33.90
CA ILE A 530 -12.26 18.60 32.95
C ILE A 530 -11.04 19.50 33.06
N PHE A 531 -9.89 18.91 33.39
CA PHE A 531 -8.61 19.62 33.41
C PHE A 531 -7.87 19.41 32.09
N GLY A 532 -7.45 20.51 31.47
CA GLY A 532 -6.86 20.56 30.13
C GLY A 532 -7.92 20.75 29.05
N ALA A 533 -7.78 21.78 28.22
CA ALA A 533 -8.59 22.04 27.03
C ALA A 533 -7.88 21.60 25.73
N GLY A 534 -6.91 20.68 25.85
CA GLY A 534 -6.33 19.97 24.70
C GLY A 534 -7.32 18.96 24.08
N PRO A 535 -6.90 18.22 23.04
CA PRO A 535 -7.79 17.32 22.29
C PRO A 535 -8.60 16.35 23.15
N ILE A 536 -7.93 15.62 24.05
CA ILE A 536 -8.60 14.66 24.95
C ILE A 536 -9.55 15.35 25.92
N GLY A 537 -9.22 16.56 26.39
CA GLY A 537 -10.09 17.33 27.27
C GLY A 537 -11.36 17.82 26.58
N LEU A 538 -11.26 18.31 25.34
CA LEU A 538 -12.43 18.73 24.56
C LEU A 538 -13.30 17.54 24.16
N ILE A 539 -12.69 16.40 23.81
CA ILE A 539 -13.42 15.15 23.60
C ILE A 539 -14.13 14.68 24.88
N SER A 540 -13.44 14.76 26.01
CA SER A 540 -14.00 14.44 27.32
C SER A 540 -15.19 15.33 27.68
N LEU A 541 -15.16 16.62 27.29
CA LEU A 541 -16.31 17.52 27.41
C LEU A 541 -17.50 17.03 26.56
N ILE A 542 -17.26 16.76 25.28
CA ILE A 542 -18.27 16.29 24.34
C ILE A 542 -18.92 15.01 24.86
N VAL A 543 -18.12 14.04 25.30
CA VAL A 543 -18.61 12.78 25.87
C VAL A 543 -19.35 13.00 27.18
N ALA A 544 -18.82 13.80 28.10
CA ALA A 544 -19.49 14.08 29.38
C ALA A 544 -20.90 14.67 29.15
N LYS A 545 -21.03 15.59 28.19
CA LYS A 545 -22.31 16.13 27.76
C LYS A 545 -23.23 15.07 27.15
N ALA A 546 -22.70 14.26 26.24
CA ALA A 546 -23.43 13.17 25.61
C ALA A 546 -23.98 12.17 26.64
N MET A 547 -23.24 11.92 27.72
CA MET A 547 -23.63 11.07 28.86
C MET A 547 -24.57 11.77 29.86
N GLY A 548 -24.98 13.01 29.59
CA GLY A 548 -25.99 13.73 30.36
C GLY A 548 -25.46 14.62 31.48
N ALA A 549 -24.17 14.98 31.49
CA ALA A 549 -23.64 15.96 32.44
C ALA A 549 -24.33 17.33 32.23
N THR A 550 -24.97 17.86 33.27
CA THR A 550 -25.71 19.13 33.17
C THR A 550 -24.83 20.34 33.48
N ARG A 551 -23.78 20.16 34.28
CA ARG A 551 -22.81 21.21 34.62
C ARG A 551 -21.39 20.74 34.35
N THR A 552 -20.76 21.33 33.35
CA THR A 552 -19.38 21.01 32.96
C THR A 552 -18.49 22.23 33.06
N VAL A 553 -17.33 22.09 33.72
CA VAL A 553 -16.31 23.13 33.81
C VAL A 553 -15.01 22.63 33.20
N VAL A 554 -14.49 23.38 32.23
CA VAL A 554 -13.18 23.11 31.61
C VAL A 554 -12.15 24.12 32.10
N LEU A 555 -11.00 23.63 32.56
CA LEU A 555 -9.89 24.46 33.02
C LEU A 555 -8.66 24.25 32.15
N ASP A 556 -7.95 25.32 31.81
CA ASP A 556 -6.63 25.27 31.17
C ASP A 556 -5.83 26.53 31.52
N LEU A 557 -4.54 26.55 31.20
CA LEU A 557 -3.66 27.70 31.36
C LEU A 557 -4.23 28.92 30.63
N ALA A 558 -4.11 30.11 31.22
CA ALA A 558 -4.66 31.35 30.65
C ALA A 558 -4.14 31.64 29.23
N ARG A 559 -2.90 31.23 28.91
CA ARG A 559 -2.31 31.33 27.56
C ARG A 559 -3.00 30.45 26.51
N ALA A 560 -3.83 29.49 26.91
CA ALA A 560 -4.63 28.63 26.03
C ALA A 560 -6.05 29.19 25.80
N GLY A 561 -6.20 30.53 25.78
CA GLY A 561 -7.49 31.22 25.69
C GLY A 561 -8.36 30.77 24.52
N ASP A 562 -7.76 30.52 23.36
CA ASP A 562 -8.48 30.05 22.16
C ASP A 562 -9.11 28.68 22.36
N ARG A 563 -8.43 27.78 23.09
CA ARG A 563 -8.96 26.43 23.40
C ARG A 563 -10.13 26.48 24.36
N LEU A 564 -10.07 27.38 25.35
CA LEU A 564 -11.19 27.63 26.26
C LEU A 564 -12.39 28.25 25.53
N ALA A 565 -12.16 29.06 24.49
CA ALA A 565 -13.24 29.54 23.62
C ALA A 565 -13.91 28.40 22.86
N VAL A 566 -13.13 27.43 22.35
CA VAL A 566 -13.67 26.21 21.72
C VAL A 566 -14.45 25.37 22.72
N ALA A 567 -13.96 25.20 23.96
CA ALA A 567 -14.71 24.49 25.00
C ALA A 567 -16.10 25.11 25.27
N ARG A 568 -16.21 26.46 25.28
CA ARG A 568 -17.52 27.13 25.36
C ARG A 568 -18.40 26.81 24.16
N LYS A 569 -17.85 26.86 22.95
CA LYS A 569 -18.59 26.54 21.70
C LYS A 569 -19.09 25.10 21.69
N LEU A 570 -18.32 24.17 22.26
CA LEU A 570 -18.70 22.76 22.48
C LEU A 570 -19.66 22.56 23.67
N GLY A 571 -20.13 23.66 24.27
CA GLY A 571 -21.21 23.65 25.25
C GLY A 571 -20.76 23.55 26.71
N ALA A 572 -19.48 23.75 27.05
CA ALA A 572 -19.06 23.84 28.44
C ALA A 572 -19.92 24.85 29.21
N THR A 573 -20.48 24.45 30.36
CA THR A 573 -21.29 25.34 31.19
C THR A 573 -20.47 26.55 31.65
N ALA A 574 -19.19 26.34 31.90
CA ALA A 574 -18.22 27.41 32.07
C ALA A 574 -16.80 26.95 31.78
N VAL A 575 -15.89 27.93 31.66
CA VAL A 575 -14.46 27.69 31.48
C VAL A 575 -13.68 28.59 32.42
N ILE A 576 -12.56 28.07 32.95
CA ILE A 576 -11.73 28.77 33.93
C ILE A 576 -10.30 28.84 33.40
N PRO A 577 -9.80 30.04 33.03
CA PRO A 577 -8.38 30.24 32.75
C PRO A 577 -7.59 30.22 34.07
N ILE A 578 -6.52 29.42 34.09
CA ILE A 578 -5.57 29.29 35.21
C ILE A 578 -4.42 30.28 34.99
N GLY A 579 -4.32 31.29 35.84
CA GLY A 579 -3.23 32.26 35.86
C GLY A 579 -2.02 31.77 36.64
N GLU A 580 -0.85 32.38 36.41
CA GLU A 580 0.41 32.00 37.08
C GLU A 580 0.39 32.15 38.60
N LYS A 581 -0.49 33.03 39.12
CA LYS A 581 -0.64 33.29 40.56
C LYS A 581 -1.80 32.53 41.22
N ASP A 582 -2.55 31.74 40.46
CA ASP A 582 -3.66 30.97 41.02
C ASP A 582 -3.13 29.84 41.91
N THR A 583 -3.56 29.81 43.17
CA THR A 583 -3.29 28.69 44.10
C THR A 583 -4.37 27.62 43.98
N GLU A 584 -4.08 26.40 44.43
CA GLU A 584 -5.05 25.29 44.43
C GLU A 584 -6.37 25.68 45.11
N ASP A 585 -6.30 26.34 46.26
CA ASP A 585 -7.49 26.69 47.04
C ASP A 585 -8.33 27.79 46.36
N VAL A 586 -7.68 28.72 45.64
CA VAL A 586 -8.36 29.71 44.80
C VAL A 586 -9.08 29.03 43.63
N LEU A 587 -8.43 28.07 42.97
CA LEU A 587 -9.03 27.31 41.88
C LEU A 587 -10.22 26.47 42.37
N VAL A 588 -10.08 25.77 43.50
CA VAL A 588 -11.17 24.99 44.10
C VAL A 588 -12.39 25.87 44.39
N LYS A 589 -12.18 27.05 44.99
CA LYS A 589 -13.26 28.01 45.27
C LYS A 589 -13.97 28.46 43.99
N ARG A 590 -13.21 28.88 42.96
CA ARG A 590 -13.77 29.30 41.66
C ARG A 590 -14.54 28.16 40.98
N ILE A 591 -14.01 26.94 41.02
CA ILE A 591 -14.66 25.75 40.50
C ILE A 591 -16.00 25.53 41.20
N HIS A 592 -16.03 25.58 42.54
CA HIS A 592 -17.26 25.36 43.32
C HIS A 592 -18.30 26.45 43.09
N GLU A 593 -17.89 27.71 43.00
CA GLU A 593 -18.79 28.83 42.69
C GLU A 593 -19.49 28.62 41.34
N VAL A 594 -18.73 28.25 40.32
CA VAL A 594 -19.23 28.10 38.95
C VAL A 594 -20.03 26.80 38.74
N LEU A 595 -19.62 25.69 39.37
CA LEU A 595 -20.38 24.44 39.36
C LEU A 595 -21.61 24.47 40.27
N GLY A 596 -21.66 25.39 41.25
CA GLY A 596 -22.64 25.38 42.35
C GLY A 596 -22.37 24.27 43.38
N GLY A 597 -21.11 23.98 43.66
CA GLY A 597 -20.64 22.99 44.64
C GLY A 597 -19.49 22.10 44.14
N PRO A 598 -19.05 21.14 44.96
CA PRO A 598 -17.99 20.20 44.58
C PRO A 598 -18.43 19.26 43.46
N ALA A 599 -17.48 18.85 42.62
CA ALA A 599 -17.76 18.01 41.46
C ALA A 599 -18.08 16.57 41.84
N ASP A 600 -18.96 15.95 41.06
CA ASP A 600 -19.28 14.53 41.20
C ASP A 600 -18.19 13.68 40.58
N ARG A 601 -17.72 14.09 39.39
CA ARG A 601 -16.74 13.42 38.55
C ARG A 601 -15.69 14.39 38.04
N VAL A 602 -14.45 13.93 37.93
CA VAL A 602 -13.36 14.71 37.34
C VAL A 602 -12.64 13.90 36.29
N LEU A 603 -12.41 14.49 35.12
CA LEU A 603 -11.57 13.98 34.06
C LEU A 603 -10.30 14.83 33.99
N GLU A 604 -9.20 14.30 34.52
CA GLU A 604 -7.90 14.95 34.45
C GLU A 604 -7.22 14.54 33.13
N CYS A 605 -7.15 15.47 32.18
CA CYS A 605 -6.60 15.24 30.84
C CYS A 605 -5.29 15.99 30.57
N SER A 606 -4.77 16.76 31.54
CA SER A 606 -3.57 17.59 31.37
C SER A 606 -2.28 16.87 31.75
N GLY A 607 -2.35 15.84 32.60
CA GLY A 607 -1.19 15.16 33.15
C GLY A 607 -0.40 16.00 34.17
N SER A 608 -0.89 17.18 34.54
CA SER A 608 -0.19 18.09 35.46
C SER A 608 -0.42 17.72 36.92
N GLN A 609 0.66 17.74 37.73
CA GLN A 609 0.55 17.47 39.17
C GLN A 609 -0.40 18.45 39.86
N SER A 610 -0.34 19.75 39.52
CA SER A 610 -1.24 20.76 40.09
C SER A 610 -2.70 20.51 39.72
N GLY A 611 -2.97 20.08 38.48
CA GLY A 611 -4.29 19.66 38.02
C GLY A 611 -4.81 18.46 38.83
N MET A 612 -4.01 17.40 38.98
CA MET A 612 -4.38 16.21 39.76
C MET A 612 -4.66 16.52 41.24
N ARG A 613 -3.86 17.39 41.86
CA ARG A 613 -4.06 17.81 43.25
C ARG A 613 -5.33 18.64 43.42
N THR A 614 -5.57 19.59 42.52
CA THR A 614 -6.78 20.41 42.50
C THR A 614 -8.01 19.57 42.21
N ALA A 615 -7.91 18.57 41.33
CA ALA A 615 -8.98 17.61 41.04
C ALA A 615 -9.45 16.87 42.29
N ILE A 616 -8.52 16.35 43.10
CA ILE A 616 -8.85 15.67 44.37
C ILE A 616 -9.57 16.65 45.31
N LYS A 617 -9.02 17.85 45.52
CA LYS A 617 -9.63 18.85 46.42
C LYS A 617 -11.01 19.33 45.97
N ALA A 618 -11.22 19.49 44.65
CA ALA A 618 -12.46 19.99 44.08
C ALA A 618 -13.59 18.96 44.02
N THR A 619 -13.27 17.67 44.17
CA THR A 619 -14.22 16.55 44.11
C THR A 619 -14.96 16.38 45.44
N ARG A 620 -16.24 15.98 45.39
CA ARG A 620 -17.03 15.71 46.61
C ARG A 620 -16.58 14.42 47.31
N ASN A 621 -17.02 14.23 48.55
CA ASN A 621 -16.86 12.94 49.25
C ASN A 621 -17.49 11.81 48.42
N ALA A 622 -16.82 10.67 48.36
CA ALA A 622 -17.17 9.53 47.50
C ALA A 622 -17.30 9.87 46.00
N GLY A 623 -16.63 10.92 45.54
CA GLY A 623 -16.52 11.27 44.12
C GLY A 623 -15.39 10.50 43.42
N ILE A 624 -15.33 10.64 42.09
CA ILE A 624 -14.38 9.89 41.25
C ILE A 624 -13.50 10.86 40.49
N VAL A 625 -12.18 10.71 40.63
CA VAL A 625 -11.16 11.38 39.83
C VAL A 625 -10.57 10.38 38.85
N CYS A 626 -10.77 10.62 37.57
CA CYS A 626 -10.27 9.79 36.47
C CYS A 626 -9.06 10.46 35.82
N LEU A 627 -7.91 9.81 35.91
CA LEU A 627 -6.66 10.25 35.32
C LEU A 627 -6.55 9.69 33.90
N VAL A 628 -6.51 10.60 32.92
CA VAL A 628 -6.46 10.29 31.47
C VAL A 628 -5.18 10.87 30.85
N GLY A 629 -4.77 12.07 31.27
CA GLY A 629 -3.56 12.73 30.77
C GLY A 629 -2.27 12.05 31.25
N LEU A 630 -1.29 11.93 30.37
CA LEU A 630 0.05 11.42 30.70
C LEU A 630 0.91 12.54 31.28
N GLY A 631 1.46 12.31 32.46
CA GLY A 631 2.29 13.26 33.21
C GLY A 631 3.72 12.79 33.42
N LYS A 632 4.41 13.40 34.39
CA LYS A 632 5.75 12.96 34.83
C LYS A 632 5.70 11.56 35.44
N GLU A 633 6.84 10.87 35.46
CA GLU A 633 6.96 9.51 36.03
C GLU A 633 6.54 9.44 37.51
N GLU A 634 6.79 10.50 38.27
CA GLU A 634 6.36 10.62 39.67
C GLU A 634 5.57 11.90 39.90
N VAL A 635 4.50 11.81 40.71
CA VAL A 635 3.63 12.93 41.09
C VAL A 635 3.27 12.90 42.58
N GLN A 636 3.18 14.07 43.20
CA GLN A 636 2.81 14.21 44.61
C GLN A 636 1.32 14.55 44.79
N LEU A 637 0.56 13.61 45.34
CA LEU A 637 -0.90 13.75 45.53
C LEU A 637 -1.29 13.82 47.01
N PRO A 638 -2.34 14.59 47.38
CA PRO A 638 -2.84 14.68 48.76
C PRO A 638 -3.64 13.42 49.14
N MET A 639 -2.95 12.29 49.33
CA MET A 639 -3.60 10.99 49.56
C MET A 639 -4.38 10.92 50.88
N VAL A 640 -3.94 11.60 51.94
CA VAL A 640 -4.68 11.65 53.21
C VAL A 640 -6.06 12.28 53.02
N ASP A 641 -6.14 13.34 52.23
CA ASP A 641 -7.38 14.01 51.89
C ASP A 641 -8.29 13.10 51.06
N ALA A 642 -7.74 12.43 50.04
CA ALA A 642 -8.47 11.44 49.23
C ALA A 642 -9.03 10.29 50.09
N ILE A 643 -8.23 9.73 51.01
CA ILE A 643 -8.65 8.64 51.92
C ILE A 643 -9.76 9.11 52.85
N SER A 644 -9.59 10.27 53.49
CA SER A 644 -10.57 10.79 54.47
C SER A 644 -11.93 11.09 53.87
N ARG A 645 -11.99 11.32 52.54
CA ARG A 645 -13.21 11.63 51.79
C ARG A 645 -13.67 10.50 50.88
N GLU A 646 -13.02 9.32 50.97
CA GLU A 646 -13.28 8.14 50.14
C GLU A 646 -13.30 8.43 48.63
N ILE A 647 -12.40 9.29 48.16
CA ILE A 647 -12.30 9.62 46.74
C ILE A 647 -11.70 8.43 45.99
N GLN A 648 -12.39 7.99 44.94
CA GLN A 648 -11.86 6.98 44.04
C GLN A 648 -10.96 7.65 43.00
N ILE A 649 -9.68 7.27 43.01
CA ILE A 649 -8.74 7.67 41.96
C ILE A 649 -8.59 6.48 41.02
N ILE A 650 -9.00 6.66 39.77
CA ILE A 650 -8.94 5.64 38.74
C ILE A 650 -8.13 6.14 37.55
N THR A 651 -7.55 5.20 36.80
CA THR A 651 -6.75 5.49 35.61
C THR A 651 -7.42 4.94 34.35
N VAL A 652 -7.12 5.60 33.24
CA VAL A 652 -7.52 5.20 31.90
C VAL A 652 -6.29 5.11 31.03
N MET A 653 -6.17 4.00 30.31
CA MET A 653 -5.18 3.80 29.25
C MET A 653 -5.94 3.37 28.01
N ARG A 654 -5.92 4.22 26.96
CA ARG A 654 -6.64 4.02 25.70
C ARG A 654 -8.16 3.86 25.93
N TYR A 655 -8.79 2.91 25.26
CA TYR A 655 -10.22 2.53 25.34
C TYR A 655 -10.34 1.02 25.45
N ASN A 656 -11.52 0.49 25.74
CA ASN A 656 -11.74 -0.95 25.85
C ASN A 656 -13.13 -1.37 25.34
N HIS A 657 -13.19 -1.78 24.07
CA HIS A 657 -14.41 -2.09 23.32
C HIS A 657 -15.35 -0.89 23.11
N ASP A 658 -14.83 0.34 23.15
CA ASP A 658 -15.63 1.56 23.04
C ASP A 658 -15.70 2.13 21.59
N TYR A 659 -14.94 1.57 20.63
CA TYR A 659 -14.97 1.99 19.22
C TYR A 659 -16.35 1.92 18.55
N PRO A 660 -17.13 0.82 18.69
CA PRO A 660 -18.48 0.77 18.15
C PRO A 660 -19.39 1.87 18.71
N ALA A 661 -19.28 2.16 20.00
CA ALA A 661 -20.05 3.23 20.63
C ALA A 661 -19.64 4.61 20.12
N ALA A 662 -18.33 4.85 19.94
CA ALA A 662 -17.80 6.08 19.37
C ALA A 662 -18.29 6.29 17.92
N LEU A 663 -18.29 5.24 17.09
CA LEU A 663 -18.81 5.28 15.73
C LEU A 663 -20.31 5.64 15.73
N GLU A 664 -21.11 4.97 16.56
CA GLU A 664 -22.57 5.16 16.59
C GLU A 664 -22.97 6.59 17.01
N ILE A 665 -22.31 7.17 18.02
CA ILE A 665 -22.63 8.53 18.48
C ILE A 665 -22.24 9.62 17.47
N VAL A 666 -21.21 9.37 16.65
CA VAL A 666 -20.83 10.27 15.55
C VAL A 666 -21.76 10.06 14.36
N ALA A 667 -22.00 8.80 13.96
CA ALA A 667 -22.86 8.46 12.83
C ALA A 667 -24.31 8.92 13.02
N SER A 668 -24.83 8.92 14.25
CA SER A 668 -26.17 9.44 14.56
C SER A 668 -26.25 10.98 14.54
N GLY A 669 -25.11 11.68 14.48
CA GLY A 669 -25.04 13.14 14.63
C GLY A 669 -25.29 13.62 16.06
N TYR A 670 -25.33 12.72 17.04
CA TYR A 670 -25.50 13.08 18.46
C TYR A 670 -24.29 13.85 19.01
N VAL A 671 -23.12 13.58 18.45
CA VAL A 671 -21.86 14.24 18.76
C VAL A 671 -21.22 14.79 17.49
N ASP A 672 -20.84 16.08 17.48
CA ASP A 672 -20.06 16.70 16.42
C ASP A 672 -18.59 16.83 16.85
N VAL A 673 -17.71 16.10 16.17
CA VAL A 673 -16.26 16.12 16.42
C VAL A 673 -15.48 17.03 15.46
N LYS A 674 -16.12 17.54 14.40
CA LYS A 674 -15.45 18.37 13.37
C LYS A 674 -14.75 19.60 13.92
N PRO A 675 -15.31 20.34 14.90
CA PRO A 675 -14.65 21.54 15.45
C PRO A 675 -13.30 21.27 16.13
N LEU A 676 -12.94 20.01 16.36
CA LEU A 676 -11.65 19.63 16.95
C LEU A 676 -10.50 19.74 15.95
N VAL A 677 -10.76 19.55 14.65
CA VAL A 677 -9.75 19.66 13.59
C VAL A 677 -9.49 21.12 13.29
N SER A 678 -8.27 21.57 13.55
CA SER A 678 -7.88 22.97 13.36
C SER A 678 -6.90 23.16 12.20
N HIS A 679 -6.13 22.13 11.85
CA HIS A 679 -5.11 22.21 10.80
C HIS A 679 -5.05 20.93 9.97
N HIS A 680 -4.78 21.09 8.68
CA HIS A 680 -4.65 20.02 7.71
C HIS A 680 -3.29 20.14 7.04
N PHE A 681 -2.56 19.03 6.99
CA PHE A 681 -1.24 18.94 6.36
C PHE A 681 -1.21 17.76 5.41
N GLY A 682 -0.48 17.87 4.30
CA GLY A 682 -0.13 16.69 3.52
C GLY A 682 0.94 15.89 4.22
N LEU A 683 1.03 14.58 3.96
CA LEU A 683 2.05 13.71 4.54
C LEU A 683 3.49 14.19 4.25
N LYS A 684 3.70 14.92 3.15
CA LYS A 684 4.99 15.57 2.81
C LYS A 684 5.40 16.66 3.82
N ASP A 685 4.42 17.29 4.46
CA ASP A 685 4.59 18.37 5.43
C ASP A 685 4.51 17.85 6.87
N VAL A 686 4.73 16.54 7.08
CA VAL A 686 4.54 15.89 8.39
C VAL A 686 5.41 16.49 9.49
N ASN A 687 6.61 16.99 9.16
CA ASN A 687 7.47 17.68 10.13
C ASN A 687 6.83 18.98 10.64
N GLU A 688 6.16 19.73 9.77
CA GLU A 688 5.44 20.94 10.15
C GLU A 688 4.16 20.58 10.93
N ALA A 689 3.46 19.53 10.54
CA ALA A 689 2.29 19.03 11.25
C ALA A 689 2.63 18.66 12.71
N PHE A 690 3.73 17.94 12.92
CA PHE A 690 4.24 17.59 14.24
C PHE A 690 4.80 18.79 15.02
N ARG A 691 5.39 19.79 14.34
CA ARG A 691 5.80 21.05 14.98
C ARG A 691 4.61 21.79 15.55
N VAL A 692 3.54 21.97 14.77
CA VAL A 692 2.31 22.67 15.17
C VAL A 692 1.57 21.91 16.27
N ALA A 693 1.54 20.57 16.19
CA ALA A 693 0.97 19.74 17.25
C ALA A 693 1.77 19.86 18.57
N ALA A 694 3.11 19.87 18.49
CA ALA A 694 3.98 19.96 19.66
C ALA A 694 4.03 21.36 20.29
N SER A 695 3.91 22.43 19.50
CA SER A 695 3.92 23.81 20.02
C SER A 695 2.62 24.20 20.71
N GLY A 696 1.55 23.43 20.46
CA GLY A 696 0.21 23.73 20.96
C GLY A 696 -0.49 24.87 20.24
N GLU A 697 0.02 25.32 19.09
CA GLU A 697 -0.67 26.23 18.16
C GLU A 697 -1.93 25.57 17.57
N GLY A 698 -1.91 24.25 17.39
CA GLY A 698 -3.06 23.46 16.95
C GLY A 698 -3.93 22.90 18.09
N LEU A 699 -5.20 22.66 17.80
CA LEU A 699 -6.08 21.77 18.57
C LEU A 699 -5.84 20.33 18.10
N LYS A 700 -6.36 19.96 16.93
CA LYS A 700 -6.05 18.70 16.25
C LYS A 700 -5.46 18.95 14.87
N CYS A 701 -4.32 18.32 14.61
CA CYS A 701 -3.64 18.32 13.31
C CYS A 701 -3.89 16.98 12.62
N SER A 702 -4.30 17.02 11.36
CA SER A 702 -4.39 15.84 10.50
C SER A 702 -3.26 15.85 9.48
N ALA A 703 -2.55 14.72 9.36
CA ALA A 703 -1.64 14.42 8.26
C ALA A 703 -2.38 13.50 7.28
N MET A 704 -2.75 14.03 6.12
CA MET A 704 -3.43 13.28 5.07
C MET A 704 -2.41 12.64 4.14
N ALA A 705 -2.64 11.39 3.71
CA ALA A 705 -2.01 10.94 2.47
C ALA A 705 -2.47 11.92 1.38
N PRO A 706 -1.55 12.49 0.59
CA PRO A 706 -1.93 13.60 -0.25
C PRO A 706 -2.91 13.09 -1.31
N ASN A 707 -4.15 13.55 -1.28
CA ASN A 707 -4.99 13.61 -2.46
C ASN A 707 -4.37 14.67 -3.39
N LYS A 708 -3.23 14.31 -3.99
CA LYS A 708 -2.53 15.15 -4.95
C LYS A 708 -3.49 15.41 -6.09
N ASN A 709 -3.78 16.67 -6.40
CA ASN A 709 -4.40 17.00 -7.68
C ASN A 709 -3.32 17.02 -8.75
N LEU A 710 -2.86 15.83 -9.16
CA LEU A 710 -1.92 15.71 -10.27
C LEU A 710 -2.63 16.13 -11.56
N ALA A 711 -1.96 16.94 -12.37
CA ALA A 711 -2.50 17.51 -13.60
C ALA A 711 -1.46 17.44 -14.72
N ALA A 712 -1.92 17.08 -15.93
CA ALA A 712 -1.09 17.06 -17.14
C ALA A 712 -0.97 18.47 -17.72
N THR A 713 0.06 19.22 -17.35
CA THR A 713 0.29 20.61 -17.78
C THR A 713 1.26 20.68 -18.94
N VAL A 714 0.93 21.44 -19.98
CA VAL A 714 1.86 21.82 -21.04
C VAL A 714 2.45 23.20 -20.76
N TYR A 715 3.78 23.31 -20.75
CA TYR A 715 4.52 24.57 -20.53
C TYR A 715 5.01 25.21 -21.84
N GLY A 716 5.17 24.40 -22.88
CA GLY A 716 5.69 24.79 -24.17
C GLY A 716 5.57 23.65 -25.18
N PRO A 717 5.89 23.89 -26.46
CA PRO A 717 5.93 22.83 -27.46
C PRO A 717 6.79 21.64 -27.00
N ASN A 718 6.19 20.46 -26.95
CA ASN A 718 6.73 19.18 -26.47
C ASN A 718 7.19 19.17 -24.99
N ASP A 719 6.74 20.14 -24.17
CA ASP A 719 7.03 20.21 -22.74
C ASP A 719 5.75 19.93 -21.93
N LEU A 720 5.41 18.64 -21.83
CA LEU A 720 4.34 18.12 -20.98
C LEU A 720 4.92 17.72 -19.63
N ARG A 721 4.25 18.05 -18.52
CA ARG A 721 4.65 17.67 -17.16
C ARG A 721 3.45 17.25 -16.35
N LEU A 722 3.69 16.40 -15.35
CA LEU A 722 2.71 16.11 -14.30
C LEU A 722 2.99 17.01 -13.11
N ASP A 723 2.16 18.03 -12.93
CA ASP A 723 2.28 18.94 -11.79
C ASP A 723 1.29 18.58 -10.69
N GLU A 724 1.69 18.78 -9.45
CA GLU A 724 0.77 18.79 -8.32
C GLU A 724 0.13 20.17 -8.21
N ARG A 725 -1.21 20.22 -8.23
CA ARG A 725 -2.01 21.43 -8.07
C ARG A 725 -2.84 21.38 -6.78
N PRO A 726 -3.34 22.52 -6.30
CA PRO A 726 -4.37 22.50 -5.26
C PRO A 726 -5.65 21.83 -5.79
N VAL A 727 -6.35 21.10 -4.93
CA VAL A 727 -7.73 20.67 -5.19
C VAL A 727 -8.60 21.93 -5.21
N PRO A 728 -9.40 22.17 -6.27
CA PRO A 728 -10.23 23.37 -6.34
C PRO A 728 -11.38 23.29 -5.33
N GLU A 729 -11.82 24.44 -4.82
CA GLU A 729 -13.09 24.56 -4.09
C GLU A 729 -14.20 24.97 -5.08
N PRO A 730 -15.42 24.42 -4.97
CA PRO A 730 -16.50 24.81 -5.86
C PRO A 730 -16.98 26.22 -5.54
N ALA A 731 -17.22 27.04 -6.57
CA ALA A 731 -18.10 28.19 -6.43
C ALA A 731 -19.54 27.75 -6.13
N PHE A 732 -20.41 28.70 -5.75
CA PHE A 732 -21.80 28.43 -5.35
C PHE A 732 -22.61 27.60 -6.36
N ASN A 733 -22.31 27.71 -7.66
CA ASN A 733 -22.96 26.98 -8.75
C ASN A 733 -22.07 25.92 -9.43
N GLU A 734 -20.95 25.56 -8.82
CA GLU A 734 -20.01 24.57 -9.34
C GLU A 734 -20.05 23.26 -8.54
N VAL A 735 -19.54 22.21 -9.15
CA VAL A 735 -19.18 20.96 -8.49
C VAL A 735 -17.69 20.71 -8.68
N VAL A 736 -17.05 20.11 -7.67
CA VAL A 736 -15.71 19.54 -7.81
C VAL A 736 -15.88 18.07 -8.14
N VAL A 737 -15.38 17.67 -9.30
CA VAL A 737 -15.40 16.29 -9.78
C VAL A 737 -14.02 15.69 -9.57
N GLU A 738 -13.95 14.55 -8.87
CA GLU A 738 -12.79 13.66 -8.97
C GLU A 738 -12.87 12.98 -10.32
N VAL A 739 -11.98 13.39 -11.22
CA VAL A 739 -11.99 12.91 -12.59
C VAL A 739 -11.54 11.44 -12.57
N ASP A 740 -12.32 10.57 -13.18
CA ASP A 740 -12.04 9.13 -13.25
C ASP A 740 -11.22 8.84 -14.51
N THR A 741 -11.68 9.35 -15.64
CA THR A 741 -11.04 9.15 -16.94
C THR A 741 -11.15 10.39 -17.82
N CYS A 742 -10.11 10.59 -18.64
CA CYS A 742 -10.01 11.68 -19.59
C CYS A 742 -9.47 11.15 -20.93
N GLY A 743 -10.21 11.40 -22.01
CA GLY A 743 -9.81 11.09 -23.37
C GLY A 743 -8.83 12.12 -23.93
N ILE A 744 -7.92 11.66 -24.80
CA ILE A 744 -7.04 12.54 -25.57
C ILE A 744 -7.70 12.92 -26.90
N CYS A 745 -7.68 14.22 -27.22
CA CYS A 745 -8.15 14.77 -28.48
C CYS A 745 -6.99 15.27 -29.36
N GLY A 746 -7.24 15.40 -30.67
CA GLY A 746 -6.30 16.02 -31.61
C GLY A 746 -5.95 17.46 -31.22
N THR A 747 -6.86 18.18 -30.56
CA THR A 747 -6.60 19.51 -30.02
C THR A 747 -5.53 19.50 -28.92
N ASP A 748 -5.51 18.50 -28.04
CA ASP A 748 -4.46 18.37 -27.02
C ASP A 748 -3.08 18.14 -27.69
N ILE A 749 -3.07 17.39 -28.79
CA ILE A 749 -1.86 17.15 -29.60
C ILE A 749 -1.38 18.46 -30.26
N HIS A 750 -2.27 19.29 -30.80
CA HIS A 750 -1.88 20.60 -31.35
C HIS A 750 -1.33 21.56 -30.29
N PHE A 751 -1.90 21.55 -29.08
CA PHE A 751 -1.31 22.31 -27.97
C PHE A 751 0.07 21.79 -27.57
N LEU A 752 0.22 20.47 -27.51
CA LEU A 752 1.50 19.85 -27.18
C LEU A 752 2.56 20.08 -28.27
N LYS A 753 2.27 19.82 -29.55
CA LYS A 753 3.25 19.87 -30.64
C LYS A 753 3.48 21.28 -31.18
N ASP A 754 2.39 22.00 -31.45
CA ASP A 754 2.42 23.25 -32.22
C ASP A 754 2.23 24.49 -31.33
N GLY A 755 2.05 24.30 -30.02
CA GLY A 755 1.70 25.39 -29.10
C GLY A 755 0.28 25.95 -29.33
N GLY A 756 -0.62 25.17 -29.95
CA GLY A 756 -2.04 25.49 -30.15
C GLY A 756 -2.47 25.48 -31.61
N PHE A 757 -3.71 25.88 -31.90
CA PHE A 757 -4.30 25.92 -33.24
C PHE A 757 -5.05 27.24 -33.53
N GLY A 758 -5.00 27.72 -34.77
CA GLY A 758 -5.67 28.96 -35.18
C GLY A 758 -5.31 30.17 -34.30
N ALA A 759 -6.33 30.84 -33.73
CA ALA A 759 -6.16 31.95 -32.79
C ALA A 759 -5.83 31.49 -31.35
N GLN A 760 -6.01 30.21 -31.04
CA GLN A 760 -5.66 29.64 -29.73
C GLN A 760 -4.18 29.26 -29.74
N ARG A 761 -3.40 29.96 -28.93
CA ARG A 761 -1.95 29.82 -28.77
C ARG A 761 -1.59 29.73 -27.30
N LEU A 762 -0.64 28.88 -26.94
CA LEU A 762 -0.14 28.77 -25.59
C LEU A 762 0.53 30.09 -25.18
N ILE A 763 -0.09 30.81 -24.24
CA ILE A 763 0.42 32.08 -23.67
C ILE A 763 0.85 31.94 -22.21
N LYS A 764 0.48 30.83 -21.57
CA LYS A 764 0.82 30.43 -20.21
C LYS A 764 0.77 28.90 -20.14
N PRO A 765 1.37 28.25 -19.13
CA PRO A 765 1.16 26.83 -18.90
C PRO A 765 -0.32 26.54 -18.69
N ILE A 766 -0.84 25.50 -19.33
CA ILE A 766 -2.25 25.08 -19.19
C ILE A 766 -2.34 23.56 -18.97
N VAL A 767 -3.33 23.13 -18.21
CA VAL A 767 -3.69 21.69 -18.14
C VAL A 767 -4.35 21.28 -19.45
N LEU A 768 -4.01 20.09 -19.95
CA LEU A 768 -4.63 19.49 -21.12
C LEU A 768 -5.89 18.68 -20.77
N GLY A 769 -6.62 18.21 -21.78
CA GLY A 769 -7.78 17.34 -21.61
C GLY A 769 -9.10 18.09 -21.46
N HIS A 770 -10.11 17.58 -22.13
CA HIS A 770 -11.46 18.15 -22.14
C HIS A 770 -12.56 17.09 -22.29
N GLU A 771 -12.20 15.82 -22.40
CA GLU A 771 -13.13 14.73 -22.67
C GLU A 771 -13.21 13.79 -21.46
N SER A 772 -13.96 14.16 -20.43
CA SER A 772 -13.82 13.47 -19.14
C SER A 772 -15.14 13.14 -18.43
N ALA A 773 -15.04 12.16 -17.55
CA ALA A 773 -16.09 11.78 -16.61
C ALA A 773 -15.48 11.48 -15.24
N GLY A 774 -16.29 11.57 -14.19
CA GLY A 774 -15.83 11.36 -12.82
C GLY A 774 -16.94 11.37 -11.79
N VAL A 775 -16.55 11.46 -10.53
CA VAL A 775 -17.46 11.43 -9.38
C VAL A 775 -17.49 12.80 -8.70
N VAL A 776 -18.68 13.33 -8.44
CA VAL A 776 -18.84 14.57 -7.67
C VAL A 776 -18.32 14.37 -6.25
N ARG A 777 -17.36 15.19 -5.81
CA ARG A 777 -16.78 15.16 -4.46
C ARG A 777 -17.16 16.35 -3.60
N LYS A 778 -17.41 17.51 -4.21
CA LYS A 778 -17.96 18.70 -3.53
C LYS A 778 -19.01 19.36 -4.39
N VAL A 779 -19.98 20.01 -3.74
CA VAL A 779 -21.05 20.76 -4.39
C VAL A 779 -21.09 22.18 -3.82
N GLY A 780 -21.30 23.16 -4.70
CA GLY A 780 -21.57 24.53 -4.32
C GLY A 780 -22.92 24.69 -3.61
N SER A 781 -23.10 25.78 -2.88
CA SER A 781 -24.28 26.04 -2.05
C SER A 781 -25.61 26.04 -2.81
N ASP A 782 -25.60 26.39 -4.10
CA ASP A 782 -26.80 26.58 -4.91
C ASP A 782 -27.05 25.37 -5.83
N VAL A 783 -26.19 24.36 -5.77
CA VAL A 783 -26.34 23.13 -6.56
C VAL A 783 -27.36 22.22 -5.88
N THR A 784 -28.44 21.91 -6.59
CA THR A 784 -29.57 21.12 -6.06
C THR A 784 -29.82 19.82 -6.82
N HIS A 785 -29.40 19.72 -8.08
CA HIS A 785 -29.65 18.57 -8.96
C HIS A 785 -28.53 17.51 -8.96
N LEU A 786 -27.36 17.85 -8.41
CA LEU A 786 -26.22 16.95 -8.23
C LEU A 786 -25.83 16.87 -6.76
N LYS A 787 -25.36 15.70 -6.32
CA LYS A 787 -24.86 15.48 -4.96
C LYS A 787 -23.51 14.77 -4.97
N VAL A 788 -22.80 14.85 -3.85
CA VAL A 788 -21.56 14.08 -3.62
C VAL A 788 -21.83 12.59 -3.86
N GLY A 789 -20.96 11.94 -4.63
CA GLY A 789 -21.08 10.55 -5.07
C GLY A 789 -21.74 10.36 -6.44
N ASP A 790 -22.39 11.38 -7.02
CA ASP A 790 -22.97 11.24 -8.36
C ASP A 790 -21.86 11.08 -9.42
N ARG A 791 -22.06 10.12 -10.33
CA ARG A 791 -21.21 9.90 -11.51
C ARG A 791 -21.65 10.86 -12.62
N VAL A 792 -20.73 11.61 -13.19
CA VAL A 792 -21.03 12.67 -14.18
C VAL A 792 -20.07 12.63 -15.36
N ALA A 793 -20.59 12.86 -16.57
CA ALA A 793 -19.79 13.32 -17.69
C ALA A 793 -19.68 14.84 -17.65
N ILE A 794 -18.49 15.35 -17.97
CA ILE A 794 -18.19 16.78 -17.91
C ILE A 794 -18.32 17.36 -19.33
N GLU A 795 -19.21 18.33 -19.51
CA GLU A 795 -19.20 19.21 -20.68
C GLU A 795 -18.12 20.28 -20.48
N PRO A 796 -17.04 20.27 -21.27
CA PRO A 796 -15.91 21.18 -21.08
C PRO A 796 -16.20 22.60 -21.57
N ALA A 797 -17.29 22.82 -22.31
CA ALA A 797 -17.62 24.07 -22.97
C ALA A 797 -18.79 24.78 -22.28
N ALA A 798 -18.50 25.69 -21.34
CA ALA A 798 -19.54 26.50 -20.70
C ALA A 798 -19.54 27.94 -21.25
N GLY A 799 -20.70 28.43 -21.69
CA GLY A 799 -20.85 29.83 -22.10
C GLY A 799 -20.79 30.81 -20.91
N CYS A 800 -20.53 32.09 -21.18
CA CYS A 800 -20.60 33.14 -20.15
C CYS A 800 -22.04 33.46 -19.70
N ARG A 801 -23.05 32.93 -20.41
CA ARG A 801 -24.51 33.09 -20.18
C ARG A 801 -25.07 34.51 -20.39
N THR A 802 -24.22 35.50 -20.62
CA THR A 802 -24.64 36.92 -20.69
C THR A 802 -24.48 37.55 -22.07
N CYS A 803 -23.61 37.02 -22.93
CA CYS A 803 -23.40 37.55 -24.27
C CYS A 803 -24.51 37.14 -25.25
N ASP A 804 -24.62 37.86 -26.37
CA ASP A 804 -25.68 37.64 -27.35
C ASP A 804 -25.61 36.24 -27.98
N LEU A 805 -24.39 35.70 -28.17
CA LEU A 805 -24.20 34.32 -28.61
C LEU A 805 -24.82 33.33 -27.62
N CYS A 806 -24.61 33.50 -26.31
CA CYS A 806 -25.22 32.62 -25.31
C CYS A 806 -26.75 32.77 -25.29
N LYS A 807 -27.28 33.99 -25.44
CA LYS A 807 -28.73 34.26 -25.45
C LYS A 807 -29.45 33.62 -26.64
N VAL A 808 -28.80 33.50 -27.80
CA VAL A 808 -29.35 32.79 -28.97
C VAL A 808 -28.98 31.29 -28.98
N GLY A 809 -28.50 30.78 -27.85
CA GLY A 809 -28.08 29.40 -27.68
C GLY A 809 -26.71 29.07 -28.25
N LYS A 810 -26.01 29.94 -29.00
CA LYS A 810 -24.67 29.71 -29.58
C LYS A 810 -23.51 29.82 -28.59
N TYR A 811 -23.64 29.22 -27.40
CA TYR A 811 -22.62 29.29 -26.35
C TYR A 811 -21.29 28.61 -26.73
N ASN A 812 -21.33 27.66 -27.67
CA ASN A 812 -20.19 26.87 -28.12
C ASN A 812 -19.03 27.67 -28.76
N ILE A 813 -19.34 28.89 -29.21
CA ILE A 813 -18.41 29.87 -29.77
C ILE A 813 -18.34 31.16 -28.93
N CYS A 814 -18.77 31.09 -27.66
CA CYS A 814 -18.63 32.19 -26.72
C CYS A 814 -17.14 32.45 -26.43
N LEU A 815 -16.70 33.70 -26.59
CA LEU A 815 -15.30 34.10 -26.37
C LEU A 815 -14.93 34.24 -24.88
N ASP A 816 -15.93 34.44 -24.02
CA ASP A 816 -15.76 34.64 -22.56
C ASP A 816 -16.26 33.46 -21.73
N GLY A 817 -16.60 32.36 -22.40
CA GLY A 817 -17.03 31.13 -21.75
C GLY A 817 -15.86 30.35 -21.16
N LYS A 818 -16.14 29.60 -20.08
CA LYS A 818 -15.22 28.65 -19.45
C LYS A 818 -15.10 27.40 -20.32
N HIS A 819 -14.11 27.40 -21.20
CA HIS A 819 -13.81 26.29 -22.11
C HIS A 819 -12.49 25.62 -21.74
N CYS A 820 -12.52 24.32 -21.44
CA CYS A 820 -11.32 23.54 -21.13
C CYS A 820 -10.27 23.59 -22.25
N THR A 821 -8.99 23.53 -21.88
CA THR A 821 -7.84 23.52 -22.79
C THR A 821 -7.86 24.71 -23.76
N THR A 822 -7.97 25.92 -23.21
CA THR A 822 -7.90 27.18 -23.97
C THR A 822 -6.90 28.14 -23.37
N GLN A 823 -6.60 29.24 -24.07
CA GLN A 823 -5.77 30.33 -23.56
C GLN A 823 -6.19 30.85 -22.17
N LYS A 824 -7.49 30.81 -21.88
CA LYS A 824 -8.07 31.37 -20.65
C LYS A 824 -8.13 30.33 -19.53
N HIS A 825 -8.52 29.10 -19.85
CA HIS A 825 -8.89 28.09 -18.85
C HIS A 825 -8.15 26.76 -19.04
N ASP A 826 -7.80 26.17 -17.90
CA ASP A 826 -7.22 24.85 -17.80
C ASP A 826 -8.18 23.75 -18.26
N GLY A 827 -7.59 22.69 -18.81
CA GLY A 827 -8.23 21.41 -19.05
C GLY A 827 -8.49 20.60 -17.78
N ASN A 828 -9.07 19.42 -17.98
CA ASN A 828 -9.56 18.53 -16.92
C ASN A 828 -8.88 17.16 -16.93
N CYS A 829 -7.70 17.01 -17.56
CA CYS A 829 -6.79 15.89 -17.28
C CYS A 829 -6.04 16.14 -15.97
N SER A 830 -6.79 16.17 -14.87
CA SER A 830 -6.32 16.34 -13.51
C SER A 830 -7.21 15.60 -12.52
N ASN A 831 -6.65 15.07 -11.41
CA ASN A 831 -7.42 14.23 -10.48
C ASN A 831 -8.70 14.92 -9.96
N TYR A 832 -8.68 16.24 -9.81
CA TYR A 832 -9.83 17.03 -9.41
C TYR A 832 -10.02 18.23 -10.34
N TYR A 833 -11.26 18.48 -10.75
CA TYR A 833 -11.63 19.61 -11.59
C TYR A 833 -12.95 20.25 -11.12
N ALA A 834 -13.00 21.58 -11.04
CA ALA A 834 -14.23 22.31 -10.74
C ALA A 834 -14.94 22.72 -12.03
N GLN A 835 -16.21 22.37 -12.18
CA GLN A 835 -17.04 22.74 -13.32
C GLN A 835 -18.41 23.22 -12.88
N TYR A 836 -19.05 24.10 -13.67
CA TYR A 836 -20.44 24.48 -13.42
C TYR A 836 -21.34 23.25 -13.40
N ALA A 837 -22.23 23.19 -12.41
CA ALA A 837 -23.04 22.00 -12.14
C ALA A 837 -24.01 21.66 -13.28
N ASP A 838 -24.46 22.64 -14.06
CA ASP A 838 -25.30 22.48 -15.26
C ASP A 838 -24.53 21.97 -16.49
N CYS A 839 -23.19 21.96 -16.44
CA CYS A 839 -22.33 21.33 -17.43
C CYS A 839 -21.85 19.94 -16.98
N CYS A 840 -22.40 19.38 -15.90
CA CYS A 840 -22.08 18.04 -15.42
C CYS A 840 -23.33 17.15 -15.55
N PHE A 841 -23.30 16.20 -16.48
CA PHE A 841 -24.44 15.34 -16.80
C PHE A 841 -24.35 14.03 -16.04
N LYS A 842 -25.32 13.79 -15.17
CA LYS A 842 -25.40 12.56 -14.37
C LYS A 842 -25.51 11.32 -15.26
N LEU A 843 -24.62 10.36 -15.04
CA LEU A 843 -24.58 9.10 -15.77
C LEU A 843 -25.53 8.07 -15.14
N PRO A 844 -26.34 7.36 -15.95
CA PRO A 844 -27.03 6.16 -15.50
C PRO A 844 -26.06 5.07 -15.04
N ASP A 845 -26.52 4.18 -14.17
CA ASP A 845 -25.68 3.14 -13.56
C ASP A 845 -25.02 2.20 -14.59
N HIS A 846 -25.71 1.95 -15.71
CA HIS A 846 -25.23 1.07 -16.79
C HIS A 846 -24.30 1.76 -17.80
N VAL A 847 -24.11 3.07 -17.72
CA VAL A 847 -23.15 3.82 -18.54
C VAL A 847 -21.84 3.94 -17.77
N SER A 848 -20.73 3.45 -18.31
CA SER A 848 -19.39 3.48 -17.69
C SER A 848 -18.76 4.88 -17.72
N MET A 849 -17.70 5.08 -16.93
CA MET A 849 -16.92 6.33 -16.96
C MET A 849 -16.24 6.58 -18.32
N GLU A 850 -15.74 5.53 -18.98
CA GLU A 850 -15.17 5.64 -20.34
C GLU A 850 -16.23 6.07 -21.35
N GLU A 851 -17.43 5.50 -21.27
CA GLU A 851 -18.59 5.93 -22.09
C GLU A 851 -18.98 7.37 -21.78
N GLY A 852 -18.92 7.79 -20.51
CA GLY A 852 -19.13 9.18 -20.09
C GLY A 852 -18.12 10.15 -20.70
N ALA A 853 -16.83 9.80 -20.72
CA ALA A 853 -15.80 10.61 -21.34
C ALA A 853 -15.96 10.69 -22.88
N LEU A 854 -16.45 9.62 -23.51
CA LEU A 854 -16.78 9.59 -24.95
C LEU A 854 -17.97 10.47 -25.33
N LEU A 855 -18.74 11.01 -24.37
CA LEU A 855 -19.84 11.91 -24.68
C LEU A 855 -19.37 13.23 -25.29
N GLU A 856 -18.16 13.69 -24.95
CA GLU A 856 -17.58 14.90 -25.55
C GLU A 856 -17.42 14.77 -27.07
N PRO A 857 -16.66 13.80 -27.60
CA PRO A 857 -16.50 13.66 -29.05
C PRO A 857 -17.83 13.25 -29.71
N LEU A 858 -18.68 12.48 -29.04
CA LEU A 858 -19.99 12.11 -29.58
C LEU A 858 -20.92 13.34 -29.72
N ALA A 859 -20.90 14.28 -28.77
CA ALA A 859 -21.64 15.53 -28.88
C ALA A 859 -21.18 16.35 -30.11
N VAL A 860 -19.88 16.35 -30.42
CA VAL A 860 -19.34 16.99 -31.65
C VAL A 860 -19.98 16.38 -32.89
N ALA A 861 -20.06 15.05 -32.92
CA ALA A 861 -20.66 14.31 -34.02
C ALA A 861 -22.17 14.54 -34.16
N VAL A 862 -22.91 14.59 -33.04
CA VAL A 862 -24.34 14.92 -33.05
C VAL A 862 -24.56 16.33 -33.59
N TYR A 863 -23.74 17.30 -33.16
CA TYR A 863 -23.81 18.66 -33.68
C TYR A 863 -23.52 18.71 -35.17
N ALA A 864 -22.46 18.04 -35.63
CA ALA A 864 -22.09 17.98 -37.04
C ALA A 864 -23.20 17.33 -37.90
N GLY A 865 -23.80 16.25 -37.41
CA GLY A 865 -24.95 15.61 -38.06
C GLY A 865 -26.15 16.53 -38.16
N ARG A 866 -26.45 17.31 -37.11
CA ARG A 866 -27.52 18.31 -37.12
C ARG A 866 -27.22 19.47 -38.07
N ARG A 867 -25.97 19.94 -38.13
CA ARG A 867 -25.52 20.98 -39.09
C ARG A 867 -25.62 20.48 -40.53
N ALA A 868 -25.25 19.23 -40.77
CA ALA A 868 -25.47 18.54 -42.04
C ALA A 868 -26.96 18.27 -42.32
N GLN A 869 -27.86 18.33 -41.32
CA GLN A 869 -29.26 17.91 -41.44
C GLN A 869 -29.38 16.45 -41.91
N ILE A 870 -28.67 15.56 -41.22
CA ILE A 870 -28.85 14.11 -41.37
C ILE A 870 -30.26 13.75 -40.90
N GLY A 871 -30.96 12.94 -41.68
CA GLY A 871 -32.27 12.40 -41.34
C GLY A 871 -32.49 11.00 -41.87
N LEU A 872 -33.65 10.44 -41.57
CA LEU A 872 -34.02 9.07 -41.90
C LEU A 872 -33.86 8.76 -43.39
N GLY A 873 -33.20 7.65 -43.71
CA GLY A 873 -33.06 7.15 -45.08
C GLY A 873 -31.93 7.78 -45.90
N GLN A 874 -31.21 8.76 -45.34
CA GLN A 874 -30.18 9.48 -46.10
C GLN A 874 -28.88 8.68 -46.27
N LYS A 875 -28.21 8.95 -47.38
CA LYS A 875 -26.89 8.43 -47.75
C LYS A 875 -25.81 9.38 -47.24
N VAL A 876 -24.96 8.91 -46.33
CA VAL A 876 -23.95 9.74 -45.65
C VAL A 876 -22.54 9.27 -46.01
N VAL A 877 -21.66 10.20 -46.38
CA VAL A 877 -20.22 9.94 -46.53
C VAL A 877 -19.45 10.61 -45.40
N ILE A 878 -18.46 9.92 -44.87
CA ILE A 878 -17.59 10.40 -43.80
C ILE A 878 -16.14 10.32 -44.28
N PHE A 879 -15.44 11.44 -44.30
CA PHE A 879 -14.02 11.50 -44.65
C PHE A 879 -13.16 11.50 -43.39
N GLY A 880 -12.27 10.51 -43.27
CA GLY A 880 -11.47 10.21 -42.10
C GLY A 880 -12.14 9.16 -41.21
N ALA A 881 -11.40 8.11 -40.84
CA ALA A 881 -11.81 7.09 -39.87
C ALA A 881 -11.06 7.24 -38.53
N GLY A 882 -10.50 8.42 -38.26
CA GLY A 882 -10.05 8.78 -36.92
C GLY A 882 -11.22 8.85 -35.92
N PRO A 883 -10.94 9.18 -34.64
CA PRO A 883 -11.96 9.19 -33.58
C PRO A 883 -13.22 9.96 -33.95
N ILE A 884 -13.06 11.20 -34.46
CA ILE A 884 -14.17 12.06 -34.89
C ILE A 884 -14.99 11.43 -36.02
N GLY A 885 -14.34 10.81 -37.00
CA GLY A 885 -15.04 10.13 -38.09
C GLY A 885 -15.88 8.95 -37.62
N LEU A 886 -15.34 8.17 -36.67
CA LEU A 886 -16.05 7.01 -36.11
C LEU A 886 -17.23 7.44 -35.23
N VAL A 887 -17.11 8.49 -34.40
CA VAL A 887 -18.28 9.03 -33.68
C VAL A 887 -19.28 9.71 -34.61
N CYS A 888 -18.83 10.31 -35.73
CA CYS A 888 -19.71 10.81 -36.80
C CYS A 888 -20.51 9.67 -37.47
N LEU A 889 -19.92 8.49 -37.64
CA LEU A 889 -20.63 7.31 -38.12
C LEU A 889 -21.71 6.87 -37.12
N ILE A 890 -21.37 6.83 -35.84
CA ILE A 890 -22.30 6.49 -34.75
C ILE A 890 -23.48 7.47 -34.73
N ALA A 891 -23.20 8.78 -34.72
CA ALA A 891 -24.22 9.82 -34.73
C ALA A 891 -25.08 9.76 -36.00
N ALA A 892 -24.48 9.62 -37.19
CA ALA A 892 -25.23 9.52 -38.45
C ALA A 892 -26.22 8.35 -38.43
N LYS A 893 -25.80 7.18 -37.91
CA LYS A 893 -26.68 6.02 -37.77
C LYS A 893 -27.78 6.24 -36.73
N ALA A 894 -27.46 6.86 -35.59
CA ALA A 894 -28.45 7.23 -34.58
C ALA A 894 -29.50 8.22 -35.13
N MET A 895 -29.11 9.09 -36.06
CA MET A 895 -30.00 10.03 -36.76
C MET A 895 -30.78 9.41 -37.93
N GLY A 896 -30.62 8.10 -38.19
CA GLY A 896 -31.40 7.36 -39.17
C GLY A 896 -30.78 7.23 -40.57
N ALA A 897 -29.48 7.50 -40.73
CA ALA A 897 -28.79 7.23 -41.99
C ALA A 897 -28.80 5.72 -42.31
N THR A 898 -29.29 5.34 -43.49
CA THR A 898 -29.45 3.93 -43.88
C THR A 898 -28.29 3.42 -44.75
N ARG A 899 -27.55 4.31 -45.40
CA ARG A 899 -26.36 3.96 -46.18
C ARG A 899 -25.21 4.88 -45.81
N THR A 900 -24.12 4.31 -45.32
CA THR A 900 -22.97 5.07 -44.85
C THR A 900 -21.68 4.57 -45.49
N VAL A 901 -20.83 5.48 -45.95
CA VAL A 901 -19.47 5.18 -46.42
C VAL A 901 -18.49 5.97 -45.59
N ILE A 902 -17.45 5.32 -45.08
CA ILE A 902 -16.32 6.01 -44.46
C ILE A 902 -15.04 5.72 -45.24
N LEU A 903 -14.22 6.74 -45.40
CA LEU A 903 -12.96 6.65 -46.13
C LEU A 903 -11.80 7.10 -45.24
N ASP A 904 -10.67 6.43 -45.33
CA ASP A 904 -9.40 6.86 -44.72
C ASP A 904 -8.24 6.35 -45.58
N LEU A 905 -7.01 6.75 -45.26
CA LEU A 905 -5.81 6.27 -45.95
C LEU A 905 -5.67 4.75 -45.80
N GLU A 906 -5.22 4.06 -46.85
CA GLU A 906 -5.12 2.58 -46.87
C GLU A 906 -4.26 2.05 -45.70
N HIS A 907 -3.20 2.77 -45.30
CA HIS A 907 -2.37 2.38 -44.18
C HIS A 907 -3.05 2.52 -42.80
N ALA A 908 -4.19 3.23 -42.71
CA ALA A 908 -5.04 3.33 -41.53
C ALA A 908 -6.11 2.22 -41.50
N LYS A 909 -5.86 1.06 -42.13
CA LYS A 909 -6.79 -0.08 -42.23
C LYS A 909 -7.41 -0.49 -40.89
N HIS A 910 -6.64 -0.45 -39.80
CA HIS A 910 -7.15 -0.79 -38.46
C HIS A 910 -8.35 0.06 -38.03
N ARG A 911 -8.41 1.34 -38.46
CA ARG A 911 -9.53 2.25 -38.17
C ARG A 911 -10.77 1.92 -38.99
N LEU A 912 -10.56 1.58 -40.27
CA LEU A 912 -11.63 1.14 -41.17
C LEU A 912 -12.25 -0.18 -40.69
N GLU A 913 -11.47 -1.09 -40.09
CA GLU A 913 -12.02 -2.31 -39.47
C GLU A 913 -12.92 -1.98 -38.26
N VAL A 914 -12.63 -0.93 -37.49
CA VAL A 914 -13.54 -0.48 -36.42
C VAL A 914 -14.82 0.12 -36.99
N ALA A 915 -14.76 0.86 -38.09
CA ALA A 915 -15.98 1.33 -38.75
C ALA A 915 -16.89 0.19 -39.23
N LYS A 916 -16.31 -0.93 -39.68
CA LYS A 916 -17.09 -2.15 -40.00
C LYS A 916 -17.77 -2.73 -38.76
N LYS A 917 -17.08 -2.78 -37.62
CA LYS A 917 -17.67 -3.22 -36.34
C LYS A 917 -18.83 -2.32 -35.90
N LEU A 918 -18.74 -1.02 -36.17
CA LEU A 918 -19.82 -0.05 -35.94
C LEU A 918 -20.95 -0.14 -36.98
N GLY A 919 -20.85 -1.06 -37.95
CA GLY A 919 -21.86 -1.36 -38.95
C GLY A 919 -22.01 -0.29 -40.03
N VAL A 920 -20.90 0.27 -40.51
CA VAL A 920 -20.89 1.08 -41.74
C VAL A 920 -21.32 0.24 -42.96
N THR A 921 -21.98 0.84 -43.95
CA THR A 921 -22.38 0.11 -45.18
C THR A 921 -21.17 -0.30 -46.02
N GLY A 922 -20.15 0.56 -46.08
CA GLY A 922 -18.86 0.18 -46.66
C GLY A 922 -17.73 1.11 -46.27
N VAL A 923 -16.51 0.62 -46.49
CA VAL A 923 -15.28 1.34 -46.21
C VAL A 923 -14.47 1.48 -47.49
N ILE A 924 -13.72 2.58 -47.61
CA ILE A 924 -12.74 2.76 -48.68
C ILE A 924 -11.39 3.12 -48.06
N GLY A 925 -10.39 2.29 -48.35
CA GLY A 925 -8.99 2.67 -48.18
C GLY A 925 -8.51 3.46 -49.39
N ILE A 926 -7.97 4.66 -49.13
CA ILE A 926 -7.45 5.60 -50.12
C ILE A 926 -5.98 5.28 -50.36
N ARG A 927 -5.65 4.94 -51.61
CA ARG A 927 -4.28 4.69 -52.07
C ARG A 927 -3.71 5.95 -52.70
N LYS A 928 -2.38 6.04 -52.77
CA LYS A 928 -1.68 7.24 -53.27
C LYS A 928 -1.99 7.52 -54.74
N GLU A 929 -2.24 6.47 -55.50
CA GLU A 929 -2.57 6.47 -56.93
C GLU A 929 -4.07 6.66 -57.23
N ASP A 930 -4.96 6.62 -56.23
CA ASP A 930 -6.40 6.80 -56.45
C ASP A 930 -6.69 8.24 -56.91
N SER A 931 -7.36 8.39 -58.05
CA SER A 931 -7.82 9.69 -58.54
C SER A 931 -9.12 10.14 -57.84
N GLU A 932 -9.40 11.44 -57.86
CA GLU A 932 -10.65 11.98 -57.27
C GLU A 932 -11.90 11.31 -57.87
N ASP A 933 -11.90 11.10 -59.19
CA ASP A 933 -13.07 10.57 -59.90
C ASP A 933 -13.28 9.07 -59.62
N GLU A 934 -12.20 8.29 -59.42
CA GLU A 934 -12.28 6.90 -58.96
C GLU A 934 -12.83 6.79 -57.53
N LEU A 935 -12.42 7.68 -56.64
CA LEU A 935 -12.96 7.73 -55.27
C LEU A 935 -14.45 8.07 -55.28
N VAL A 936 -14.87 9.07 -56.08
CA VAL A 936 -16.28 9.43 -56.26
C VAL A 936 -17.10 8.23 -56.77
N LYS A 937 -16.59 7.53 -57.79
CA LYS A 937 -17.25 6.34 -58.34
C LYS A 937 -17.44 5.25 -57.29
N ARG A 938 -16.40 4.91 -56.52
CA ARG A 938 -16.47 3.90 -55.44
C ARG A 938 -17.45 4.31 -54.34
N ILE A 939 -17.47 5.59 -53.97
CA ILE A 939 -18.45 6.13 -53.01
C ILE A 939 -19.88 5.90 -53.53
N HIS A 940 -20.14 6.27 -54.79
CA HIS A 940 -21.47 6.14 -55.39
C HIS A 940 -21.89 4.68 -55.55
N GLU A 941 -20.98 3.78 -55.87
CA GLU A 941 -21.26 2.34 -55.96
C GLU A 941 -21.74 1.78 -54.61
N ILE A 942 -21.06 2.10 -53.51
CA ILE A 942 -21.44 1.61 -52.17
C ILE A 942 -22.77 2.26 -51.71
N LEU A 943 -22.94 3.56 -51.93
CA LEU A 943 -24.16 4.27 -51.54
C LEU A 943 -25.36 4.00 -52.46
N GLY A 944 -25.14 3.48 -53.67
CA GLY A 944 -26.18 3.41 -54.71
C GLY A 944 -26.56 4.81 -55.23
N GLY A 945 -25.58 5.65 -55.52
CA GLY A 945 -25.71 7.02 -56.05
C GLY A 945 -24.98 8.07 -55.21
N PRO A 946 -25.14 9.37 -55.55
CA PRO A 946 -24.46 10.46 -54.85
C PRO A 946 -24.93 10.60 -53.39
N ALA A 947 -24.04 11.14 -52.56
CA ALA A 947 -24.28 11.32 -51.13
C ALA A 947 -25.29 12.44 -50.88
N ASP A 948 -26.24 12.22 -49.96
CA ASP A 948 -27.15 13.27 -49.49
C ASP A 948 -26.42 14.25 -48.57
N ARG A 949 -25.56 13.68 -47.72
CA ARG A 949 -24.86 14.37 -46.63
C ARG A 949 -23.41 13.93 -46.57
N VAL A 950 -22.53 14.87 -46.24
CA VAL A 950 -21.12 14.59 -46.00
C VAL A 950 -20.66 15.16 -44.67
N LEU A 951 -19.92 14.37 -43.91
CA LEU A 951 -19.16 14.81 -42.74
C LEU A 951 -17.67 14.72 -43.10
N GLU A 952 -17.01 15.87 -43.23
CA GLU A 952 -15.58 15.93 -43.53
C GLU A 952 -14.81 16.07 -42.21
N CYS A 953 -14.15 15.00 -41.78
CA CYS A 953 -13.47 14.91 -40.49
C CYS A 953 -11.94 14.87 -40.61
N SER A 954 -11.39 14.83 -41.83
CA SER A 954 -9.94 14.74 -42.05
C SER A 954 -9.24 16.10 -42.06
N GLY A 955 -9.95 17.17 -42.42
CA GLY A 955 -9.35 18.49 -42.64
C GLY A 955 -8.50 18.55 -43.93
N SER A 956 -8.45 17.48 -44.72
CA SER A 956 -7.60 17.41 -45.91
C SER A 956 -8.25 18.11 -47.11
N GLN A 957 -7.45 18.87 -47.87
CA GLN A 957 -7.91 19.51 -49.10
C GLN A 957 -8.44 18.48 -50.11
N SER A 958 -7.76 17.35 -50.28
CA SER A 958 -8.20 16.29 -51.19
C SER A 958 -9.54 15.70 -50.75
N GLY A 959 -9.72 15.43 -49.46
CA GLY A 959 -10.99 14.97 -48.89
C GLY A 959 -12.13 15.95 -49.16
N MET A 960 -11.93 17.25 -48.92
CA MET A 960 -12.92 18.28 -49.19
C MET A 960 -13.30 18.39 -50.68
N ARG A 961 -12.35 18.20 -51.59
CA ARG A 961 -12.60 18.23 -53.03
C ARG A 961 -13.44 17.03 -53.49
N VAL A 962 -13.09 15.83 -53.02
CA VAL A 962 -13.88 14.61 -53.28
C VAL A 962 -15.26 14.72 -52.63
N ALA A 963 -15.37 15.30 -51.44
CA ALA A 963 -16.64 15.56 -50.77
C ALA A 963 -17.59 16.41 -51.63
N ILE A 964 -17.10 17.50 -52.21
CA ILE A 964 -17.89 18.34 -53.13
C ILE A 964 -18.38 17.48 -54.30
N LYS A 965 -17.48 16.79 -55.01
CA LYS A 965 -17.83 15.97 -56.19
C LYS A 965 -18.78 14.80 -55.87
N ALA A 966 -18.66 14.18 -54.71
CA ALA A 966 -19.45 13.02 -54.32
C ALA A 966 -20.87 13.37 -53.83
N THR A 967 -21.11 14.62 -53.43
CA THR A 967 -22.39 15.11 -52.91
C THR A 967 -23.40 15.34 -54.04
N ARG A 968 -24.69 15.06 -53.82
CA ARG A 968 -25.75 15.34 -54.80
C ARG A 968 -26.02 16.84 -54.96
N ASN A 969 -26.76 17.22 -56.01
CA ASN A 969 -27.30 18.57 -56.13
C ASN A 969 -28.20 18.90 -54.92
N ALA A 970 -28.11 20.12 -54.41
CA ALA A 970 -28.74 20.57 -53.17
C ALA A 970 -28.41 19.67 -51.94
N GLY A 971 -27.25 19.01 -51.96
CA GLY A 971 -26.73 18.26 -50.83
C GLY A 971 -26.01 19.17 -49.83
N ARG A 972 -25.62 18.60 -48.68
CA ARG A 972 -24.95 19.37 -47.62
C ARG A 972 -23.69 18.69 -47.11
N ILE A 973 -22.66 19.51 -46.93
CA ILE A 973 -21.37 19.11 -46.37
C ILE A 973 -21.19 19.83 -45.03
N CYS A 974 -20.80 19.10 -43.99
CA CYS A 974 -20.36 19.69 -42.73
C CYS A 974 -18.87 19.43 -42.55
N LEU A 975 -18.09 20.51 -42.43
CA LEU A 975 -16.68 20.46 -42.10
C LEU A 975 -16.52 20.37 -40.58
N VAL A 976 -15.83 19.33 -40.13
CA VAL A 976 -15.60 18.99 -38.72
C VAL A 976 -14.09 18.92 -38.42
N GLY A 977 -13.30 18.41 -39.38
CA GLY A 977 -11.85 18.32 -39.25
C GLY A 977 -11.17 19.68 -39.29
N LEU A 978 -10.13 19.86 -38.47
CA LEU A 978 -9.26 21.04 -38.51
C LEU A 978 -8.17 20.83 -39.55
N GLY A 979 -8.26 21.56 -40.66
CA GLY A 979 -7.33 21.46 -41.79
C GLY A 979 -6.21 22.51 -41.79
N ASN A 980 -5.49 22.57 -42.91
CA ASN A 980 -4.50 23.61 -43.17
C ASN A 980 -5.14 25.01 -43.19
N LYS A 981 -4.29 26.03 -42.97
CA LYS A 981 -4.72 27.44 -42.96
C LYS A 981 -5.46 27.85 -44.24
N ASP A 982 -5.00 27.38 -45.39
CA ASP A 982 -5.56 27.68 -46.70
C ASP A 982 -5.82 26.38 -47.48
N VAL A 983 -6.94 26.30 -48.20
CA VAL A 983 -7.33 25.14 -49.04
C VAL A 983 -7.90 25.59 -50.39
N GLN A 984 -7.60 24.84 -51.44
CA GLN A 984 -8.11 25.07 -52.80
C GLN A 984 -9.27 24.11 -53.13
N LEU A 985 -10.48 24.66 -53.24
CA LEU A 985 -11.72 23.90 -53.44
C LEU A 985 -12.40 24.27 -54.77
N PRO A 986 -13.06 23.31 -55.46
CA PRO A 986 -13.82 23.55 -56.69
C PRO A 986 -15.14 24.27 -56.39
N MET A 987 -15.09 25.54 -55.98
CA MET A 987 -16.27 26.29 -55.55
C MET A 987 -17.29 26.51 -56.67
N VAL A 988 -16.87 26.60 -57.93
CA VAL A 988 -17.79 26.69 -59.08
C VAL A 988 -18.68 25.46 -59.17
N ASP A 989 -18.13 24.28 -58.89
CA ASP A 989 -18.88 23.02 -58.88
C ASP A 989 -19.91 23.01 -57.75
N ALA A 990 -19.50 23.41 -56.54
CA ALA A 990 -20.40 23.55 -55.39
C ALA A 990 -21.55 24.55 -55.66
N ILE A 991 -21.24 25.71 -56.25
CA ILE A 991 -22.24 26.74 -56.60
C ILE A 991 -23.21 26.21 -57.65
N SER A 992 -22.70 25.60 -58.73
CA SER A 992 -23.54 25.12 -59.84
C SER A 992 -24.53 24.03 -59.43
N ARG A 993 -24.25 23.34 -58.33
CA ARG A 993 -25.08 22.26 -57.77
C ARG A 993 -25.77 22.64 -56.47
N GLU A 994 -25.70 23.92 -56.08
CA GLU A 994 -26.28 24.47 -54.84
C GLU A 994 -25.91 23.64 -53.59
N ILE A 995 -24.66 23.21 -53.48
CA ILE A 995 -24.18 22.48 -52.30
C ILE A 995 -24.01 23.45 -51.16
N GLU A 996 -24.64 23.16 -50.02
CA GLU A 996 -24.45 23.93 -48.80
C GLU A 996 -23.25 23.38 -48.02
N ILE A 997 -22.27 24.25 -47.74
CA ILE A 997 -21.10 23.92 -46.93
C ILE A 997 -21.26 24.60 -45.56
N THR A 998 -21.33 23.80 -44.51
CA THR A 998 -21.47 24.25 -43.12
C THR A 998 -20.26 23.83 -42.31
N THR A 999 -20.07 24.44 -41.14
CA THR A 999 -19.05 24.07 -40.17
C THR A 999 -19.66 23.66 -38.84
N ALA A 1000 -18.96 22.77 -38.14
CA ALA A 1000 -19.26 22.37 -36.77
C ALA A 1000 -18.05 22.67 -35.87
N MET A 1001 -18.22 23.63 -34.96
CA MET A 1001 -17.25 23.92 -33.90
C MET A 1001 -17.83 23.38 -32.58
N ARG A 1002 -17.20 22.36 -32.01
CA ARG A 1002 -17.65 21.68 -30.77
C ARG A 1002 -19.09 21.17 -30.91
N TYR A 1003 -19.98 21.57 -30.01
CA TYR A 1003 -21.38 21.18 -29.90
C TYR A 1003 -22.18 22.24 -29.15
N ASN A 1004 -23.50 22.17 -29.21
CA ASN A 1004 -24.39 23.14 -28.59
C ASN A 1004 -25.74 22.50 -28.20
N HIS A 1005 -25.92 22.27 -26.90
CA HIS A 1005 -27.04 21.51 -26.33
C HIS A 1005 -27.11 20.06 -26.84
N ASP A 1006 -25.96 19.47 -27.24
CA ASP A 1006 -25.91 18.13 -27.83
C ASP A 1006 -25.44 17.05 -26.84
N TYR A 1007 -24.90 17.41 -25.67
CA TYR A 1007 -24.52 16.46 -24.62
C TYR A 1007 -25.69 15.58 -24.14
N PRO A 1008 -26.91 16.11 -23.88
CA PRO A 1008 -28.05 15.27 -23.54
C PRO A 1008 -28.39 14.23 -24.62
N ALA A 1009 -28.29 14.62 -25.89
CA ALA A 1009 -28.55 13.70 -27.00
C ALA A 1009 -27.44 12.64 -27.11
N ALA A 1010 -26.17 13.02 -26.92
CA ALA A 1010 -25.06 12.08 -26.87
C ALA A 1010 -25.22 11.07 -25.72
N LEU A 1011 -25.60 11.55 -24.53
CA LEU A 1011 -25.89 10.70 -23.37
C LEU A 1011 -27.03 9.72 -23.67
N GLU A 1012 -28.13 10.19 -24.25
CA GLU A 1012 -29.28 9.33 -24.57
C GLU A 1012 -28.92 8.28 -25.63
N ILE A 1013 -28.14 8.66 -26.65
CA ILE A 1013 -27.64 7.73 -27.68
C ILE A 1013 -26.86 6.58 -27.04
N VAL A 1014 -25.97 6.87 -26.09
CA VAL A 1014 -25.18 5.86 -25.38
C VAL A 1014 -26.05 5.08 -24.38
N ALA A 1015 -26.84 5.77 -23.56
CA ALA A 1015 -27.67 5.18 -22.52
C ALA A 1015 -28.76 4.25 -23.07
N SER A 1016 -29.27 4.51 -24.28
CA SER A 1016 -30.25 3.65 -24.94
C SER A 1016 -29.69 2.27 -25.33
N GLY A 1017 -28.36 2.12 -25.40
CA GLY A 1017 -27.70 0.91 -25.90
C GLY A 1017 -27.87 0.68 -27.41
N TYR A 1018 -28.47 1.63 -28.14
CA TYR A 1018 -28.70 1.52 -29.60
C TYR A 1018 -27.38 1.51 -30.40
N VAL A 1019 -26.33 2.11 -29.85
CA VAL A 1019 -24.98 2.13 -30.42
C VAL A 1019 -23.95 1.78 -29.37
N ASP A 1020 -22.91 1.05 -29.79
CA ASP A 1020 -21.79 0.70 -28.93
C ASP A 1020 -20.60 1.63 -29.22
N VAL A 1021 -20.24 2.47 -28.24
CA VAL A 1021 -19.10 3.38 -28.32
C VAL A 1021 -17.80 2.76 -27.79
N LYS A 1022 -17.87 1.62 -27.09
CA LYS A 1022 -16.71 0.96 -26.48
C LYS A 1022 -15.60 0.57 -27.47
N PRO A 1023 -15.91 0.12 -28.71
CA PRO A 1023 -14.90 -0.21 -29.70
C PRO A 1023 -13.99 0.96 -30.12
N LEU A 1024 -14.35 2.20 -29.75
CA LEU A 1024 -13.52 3.38 -30.00
C LEU A 1024 -12.28 3.40 -29.11
N VAL A 1025 -12.38 2.91 -27.86
CA VAL A 1025 -11.26 2.90 -26.92
C VAL A 1025 -10.30 1.79 -27.27
N SER A 1026 -9.10 2.18 -27.70
CA SER A 1026 -8.10 1.23 -28.17
C SER A 1026 -6.93 1.08 -27.19
N HIS A 1027 -6.63 2.11 -26.39
CA HIS A 1027 -5.57 2.08 -25.38
C HIS A 1027 -6.03 2.73 -24.08
N HIS A 1028 -5.48 2.22 -22.99
CA HIS A 1028 -5.73 2.67 -21.62
C HIS A 1028 -4.38 2.94 -20.98
N PHE A 1029 -4.22 4.11 -20.38
CA PHE A 1029 -3.03 4.52 -19.65
C PHE A 1029 -3.46 5.05 -18.29
N ASP A 1030 -2.61 4.93 -17.29
CA ASP A 1030 -2.79 5.65 -16.04
C ASP A 1030 -2.22 7.07 -16.18
N LEU A 1031 -2.65 8.00 -15.32
CA LEU A 1031 -2.14 9.38 -15.35
C LEU A 1031 -0.60 9.47 -15.27
N GLN A 1032 0.05 8.53 -14.59
CA GLN A 1032 1.52 8.48 -14.50
C GLN A 1032 2.19 8.23 -15.85
N ASP A 1033 1.49 7.55 -16.76
CA ASP A 1033 1.96 7.21 -18.10
C ASP A 1033 1.53 8.26 -19.14
N VAL A 1034 1.16 9.47 -18.72
CA VAL A 1034 0.63 10.51 -19.62
C VAL A 1034 1.55 10.80 -20.80
N HIS A 1035 2.87 10.77 -20.62
CA HIS A 1035 3.82 10.95 -21.71
C HIS A 1035 3.70 9.88 -22.79
N GLU A 1036 3.54 8.63 -22.37
CA GLU A 1036 3.37 7.50 -23.28
C GLU A 1036 1.99 7.56 -23.97
N ALA A 1037 0.95 7.93 -23.22
CA ALA A 1037 -0.39 8.13 -23.78
C ALA A 1037 -0.39 9.17 -24.91
N PHE A 1038 0.27 10.32 -24.69
CA PHE A 1038 0.43 11.35 -25.71
C PHE A 1038 1.36 10.92 -26.85
N ARG A 1039 2.41 10.13 -26.59
CA ARG A 1039 3.26 9.56 -27.65
C ARG A 1039 2.43 8.69 -28.60
N VAL A 1040 1.68 7.73 -28.07
CA VAL A 1040 0.80 6.81 -28.82
C VAL A 1040 -0.26 7.59 -29.60
N ALA A 1041 -0.88 8.61 -28.97
CA ALA A 1041 -1.85 9.49 -29.63
C ALA A 1041 -1.22 10.21 -30.83
N SER A 1042 -0.03 10.75 -30.62
CA SER A 1042 0.67 11.60 -31.59
C SER A 1042 1.22 10.85 -32.81
N GLN A 1043 1.40 9.53 -32.70
CA GLN A 1043 1.85 8.64 -33.77
C GLN A 1043 0.68 7.98 -34.52
N GLY A 1044 -0.55 8.16 -34.02
CA GLY A 1044 -1.75 7.61 -34.66
C GLY A 1044 -1.87 6.08 -34.53
N GLU A 1045 -1.15 5.47 -33.59
CA GLU A 1045 -1.17 4.02 -33.29
C GLU A 1045 -2.50 3.58 -32.64
N GLY A 1046 -3.24 4.51 -32.05
CA GLY A 1046 -4.55 4.28 -31.43
C GLY A 1046 -5.72 4.94 -32.16
N ILE A 1047 -6.94 4.56 -31.74
CA ILE A 1047 -8.18 5.24 -32.10
C ILE A 1047 -8.47 6.25 -30.98
N LYS A 1048 -9.16 5.85 -29.91
CA LYS A 1048 -9.32 6.65 -28.70
C LYS A 1048 -8.43 6.14 -27.60
N ILE A 1049 -7.74 7.07 -26.96
CA ILE A 1049 -6.80 6.80 -25.87
C ILE A 1049 -7.40 7.41 -24.62
N MET A 1050 -7.59 6.57 -23.60
CA MET A 1050 -8.12 6.97 -22.30
C MET A 1050 -6.99 7.03 -21.28
N ILE A 1051 -6.93 8.12 -20.54
CA ILE A 1051 -6.10 8.28 -19.35
C ILE A 1051 -7.02 8.04 -18.14
N HIS A 1052 -6.65 7.12 -17.27
CA HIS A 1052 -7.33 6.84 -16.01
C HIS A 1052 -6.60 7.56 -14.88
N LEU A 1053 -7.33 8.40 -14.15
CA LEU A 1053 -6.82 9.22 -13.06
C LEU A 1053 -7.03 8.54 -11.69
N VAL A 1054 -7.94 7.57 -11.67
CA VAL A 1054 -8.12 6.58 -10.60
C VAL A 1054 -7.98 5.18 -11.21
N PRO A 1055 -7.75 4.11 -10.43
CA PRO A 1055 -7.64 2.77 -11.01
C PRO A 1055 -8.88 2.41 -11.82
N ARG A 1056 -8.69 1.80 -13.00
CA ARG A 1056 -9.77 1.47 -13.92
C ARG A 1056 -10.90 0.70 -13.22
N ASP A 1057 -12.13 1.01 -13.59
CA ASP A 1057 -13.37 0.43 -13.07
C ASP A 1057 -13.67 0.70 -11.59
N THR A 1058 -12.89 1.54 -10.89
CA THR A 1058 -13.14 1.86 -9.48
C THR A 1058 -14.50 2.51 -9.25
N ASN A 1059 -14.93 3.39 -10.15
CA ASN A 1059 -16.19 4.13 -10.01
C ASN A 1059 -17.31 3.62 -10.95
N ASN A 1060 -17.20 2.39 -11.45
CA ASN A 1060 -18.27 1.74 -12.21
C ASN A 1060 -19.07 0.80 -11.29
N HIS A 1061 -20.39 0.98 -11.21
CA HIS A 1061 -21.26 0.16 -10.34
C HIS A 1061 -21.35 -1.31 -10.78
N VAL A 1062 -21.19 -1.56 -12.08
CA VAL A 1062 -21.12 -2.89 -12.67
C VAL A 1062 -19.72 -3.08 -13.22
N LYS A 1063 -19.05 -4.16 -12.81
CA LYS A 1063 -17.78 -4.55 -13.44
C LYS A 1063 -18.07 -5.02 -14.86
N PHE A 1064 -17.73 -4.20 -15.84
CA PHE A 1064 -17.86 -4.56 -17.24
C PHE A 1064 -16.75 -5.54 -17.59
N THR A 1065 -17.11 -6.80 -17.79
CA THR A 1065 -16.19 -7.78 -18.36
C THR A 1065 -16.06 -7.48 -19.85
N ASN A 1066 -14.84 -7.14 -20.30
CA ASN A 1066 -14.52 -7.07 -21.72
C ASN A 1066 -14.83 -8.37 -22.46
#